data_AF-A0A857N4Q9-F1
#
_entry.id   AF-A0A857N4Q9-F1
#
_cell.length_a   1.000
_cell.length_b   1.000
_cell.length_c   1.000
_cell.angle_alpha   90.00
_cell.angle_beta   90.00
_cell.angle_gamma   90.00
#
_symmetry.space_group_name_H-M   'P 1'
#
loop_
_entity.id
_entity.type
_entity.pdbx_description
1 polymer ?
#
loop_
_entity_poly.entity_id
_entity_poly.type
_entity_poly.pdbx_seq_one_letter_code
_entity_poly.pdbx_strand_id
1 'polypeptide(L)'
;MECGKNRIGKVLGCLLVFWWFLGWAGVVWADWSVWDEPVVYYDFESVQGDGTTLIKDRVGVNDLTLTTTGSGVTGTKTGIGAEAKYGRKAEFDGVDDYGIALDTAVFSQTGSFSVEAWVKFDTVSASESAFQTVVAKWDETLDIRSYRLIIQADADGRVWPKFQVSPDGTAAAIKTATGTTQILPNVWYLLQGYYNATSPGTIYLYVNGVREGSVSSVGTALSDTAADFYLGVTKTGAGSYTGYLDGSIDEVRVFSGTRDEGSLAYAMERGRPVVRLGFDDGSGLQTMNRLENYTRAALVNFPSDNSQWVAGNDNYALLFDGSDDYVDLGNHGRFQLGGAMTISAWVYVSSLGNYAIVSQPHTNGYTFQMTSGGELSFGPVGGSVVTSSGAGISAGEWTNVAVSYDGVNASFYVDGRLVSSPALSLWSVTGGSVFVGRAGATPNYFNGKMDDVLIYAYDRTLFEVYVDVIGAAVKFGKTQSLEPANAQVACPSGFVHVPGDPLYGTSDFCVMKYQAKCDADGDGVGDTASGAYASCNTGYDTWGNILSGCRCIEDMGGDVVSTPQGAPIARIAQNAGGSGVDARTYCQTQGWHLVTNNEWMTIARNLERLGSNWCALNGTGCGNSPGSQYLVAGHNDNGPALALQASTDDSQGCYGTVTKDVDPTCGNGATQRRTHYLSNGEVIWDLAGNVWEWTDDVVRGPNKPVGGGTSWVDWSSVSDYGVLSYDVLKPSDSSWDLNKRVGRYYQGGSSNIDYAFLRGANWNNGSNAGVFTLSLNNTPGNSGRSNIGFRCAVSP
;
A
#
# COMPACT_ATOMS: atom_id res chain seq x y z
N MET A 1 48.98 21.41 10.34
CA MET A 1 48.56 22.77 9.92
C MET A 1 47.05 22.78 9.92
N GLU A 2 46.47 23.56 10.84
CA GLU A 2 45.03 23.70 11.02
C GLU A 2 44.34 24.22 9.75
N CYS A 3 43.19 23.64 9.40
CA CYS A 3 42.24 24.27 8.50
C CYS A 3 40.84 24.11 9.11
N GLY A 4 40.33 25.22 9.65
CA GLY A 4 39.04 25.30 10.32
C GLY A 4 37.86 25.42 9.37
N LYS A 5 36.72 24.89 9.86
CA LYS A 5 35.32 25.27 9.63
C LYS A 5 34.98 25.97 8.28
N ASN A 6 34.60 25.18 7.28
CA ASN A 6 33.40 25.41 6.43
C ASN A 6 33.17 24.26 5.43
N ARG A 7 31.93 23.74 5.38
CA ARG A 7 31.52 22.51 4.63
C ARG A 7 31.44 22.66 3.10
N ILE A 8 31.79 23.82 2.53
CA ILE A 8 31.66 24.06 1.08
C ILE A 8 32.93 23.64 0.29
N GLY A 9 34.09 23.55 0.94
CA GLY A 9 35.36 23.21 0.27
C GLY A 9 35.60 21.72 0.00
N LYS A 10 34.81 20.80 0.58
CA LYS A 10 35.00 19.34 0.41
C LYS A 10 34.38 18.77 -0.87
N VAL A 11 33.36 19.41 -1.43
CA VAL A 11 32.61 18.89 -2.59
C VAL A 11 33.35 19.13 -3.92
N LEU A 12 34.09 20.23 -4.07
CA LEU A 12 34.87 20.48 -5.29
C LEU A 12 36.22 19.74 -5.33
N GLY A 13 36.78 19.34 -4.19
CA GLY A 13 38.07 18.66 -4.13
C GLY A 13 38.05 17.19 -4.55
N CYS A 14 36.93 16.49 -4.38
CA CYS A 14 36.84 15.05 -4.67
C CYS A 14 36.48 14.73 -6.13
N LEU A 15 35.77 15.63 -6.83
CA LEU A 15 35.37 15.43 -8.24
C LEU A 15 36.53 15.60 -9.23
N LEU A 16 37.57 16.36 -8.88
CA LEU A 16 38.73 16.61 -9.76
C LEU A 16 39.89 15.61 -9.59
N VAL A 17 39.89 14.79 -8.52
CA VAL A 17 40.93 13.77 -8.30
C VAL A 17 40.63 12.46 -9.05
N PHE A 18 39.38 12.24 -9.46
CA PHE A 18 38.95 11.04 -10.19
C PHE A 18 39.47 10.97 -11.64
N TRP A 19 39.91 12.09 -12.22
CA TRP A 19 40.38 12.14 -13.62
C TRP A 19 41.90 11.94 -13.80
N TRP A 20 42.68 11.84 -12.73
CA TRP A 20 44.16 11.82 -12.82
C TRP A 20 44.85 10.49 -12.46
N PHE A 21 44.11 9.45 -12.07
CA PHE A 21 44.69 8.17 -11.61
C PHE A 21 44.51 6.96 -12.54
N LEU A 22 44.05 7.13 -13.78
CA LEU A 22 43.94 6.04 -14.76
C LEU A 22 45.01 6.17 -15.86
N GLY A 23 46.26 5.94 -15.47
CA GLY A 23 47.36 5.65 -16.39
C GLY A 23 47.67 4.16 -16.39
N TRP A 24 47.32 3.48 -17.48
CA TRP A 24 47.92 2.23 -17.97
C TRP A 24 47.89 1.00 -17.05
N ALA A 25 46.80 0.22 -17.13
CA ALA A 25 46.83 -1.24 -17.30
C ALA A 25 45.41 -1.70 -17.66
N GLY A 26 45.27 -2.51 -18.70
CA GLY A 26 43.98 -3.04 -19.13
C GLY A 26 43.32 -3.85 -18.03
N VAL A 27 42.25 -3.31 -17.46
CA VAL A 27 41.29 -4.05 -16.65
C VAL A 27 40.11 -4.34 -17.57
N VAL A 28 39.84 -5.62 -17.76
CA VAL A 28 38.63 -6.12 -18.42
C VAL A 28 37.46 -5.60 -17.58
N TRP A 29 36.61 -4.77 -18.17
CA TRP A 29 35.35 -4.39 -17.56
C TRP A 29 34.52 -5.66 -17.43
N ALA A 30 34.48 -6.24 -16.24
CA ALA A 30 33.34 -7.03 -15.85
C ALA A 30 32.23 -6.02 -15.61
N ASP A 31 31.44 -5.72 -16.65
CA ASP A 31 30.15 -5.08 -16.50
C ASP A 31 29.27 -6.02 -15.66
N TRP A 32 29.31 -5.85 -14.34
CA TRP A 32 28.31 -6.41 -13.44
C TRP A 32 27.15 -5.44 -13.41
N SER A 33 26.40 -5.44 -14.51
CA SER A 33 25.05 -4.90 -14.53
C SER A 33 24.18 -5.89 -13.77
N VAL A 34 23.70 -5.52 -12.59
CA VAL A 34 22.60 -6.23 -11.90
C VAL A 34 21.30 -6.21 -12.74
N TRP A 35 21.33 -5.46 -13.85
CA TRP A 35 20.32 -5.39 -14.90
C TRP A 35 20.79 -6.22 -16.09
N ASP A 36 20.53 -7.52 -16.07
CA ASP A 36 20.36 -8.19 -17.36
C ASP A 36 19.09 -7.60 -17.97
N GLU A 37 19.22 -6.88 -19.09
CA GLU A 37 18.05 -6.49 -19.86
C GLU A 37 17.34 -7.77 -20.31
N PRO A 38 16.02 -7.89 -20.12
CA PRO A 38 15.30 -9.04 -20.64
C PRO A 38 15.45 -9.07 -22.16
N VAL A 39 15.48 -10.28 -22.73
CA VAL A 39 15.43 -10.48 -24.18
C VAL A 39 14.00 -10.48 -24.72
N VAL A 40 13.01 -10.62 -23.83
CA VAL A 40 11.58 -10.45 -24.09
C VAL A 40 10.93 -9.81 -22.87
N TYR A 41 10.12 -8.77 -23.07
CA TYR A 41 9.39 -8.12 -21.99
C TYR A 41 8.00 -7.66 -22.41
N TYR A 42 6.97 -8.25 -21.79
CA TYR A 42 5.58 -7.84 -21.92
C TYR A 42 5.10 -7.22 -20.62
N ASP A 43 4.87 -5.90 -20.66
CA ASP A 43 4.33 -5.10 -19.55
C ASP A 43 2.85 -4.73 -19.75
N PHE A 44 2.26 -5.11 -20.88
CA PHE A 44 0.84 -4.87 -21.21
C PHE A 44 0.39 -3.40 -21.24
N GLU A 45 1.31 -2.44 -21.15
CA GLU A 45 1.03 -1.01 -21.08
C GLU A 45 0.78 -0.36 -22.46
N SER A 46 1.43 -0.88 -23.50
CA SER A 46 1.47 -0.26 -24.82
C SER A 46 0.33 -0.72 -25.73
N VAL A 47 -0.86 -0.15 -25.56
CA VAL A 47 -1.97 -0.36 -26.51
C VAL A 47 -2.44 0.99 -27.07
N GLN A 48 -2.22 1.22 -28.38
CA GLN A 48 -2.90 2.26 -29.14
C GLN A 48 -4.32 1.80 -29.49
N GLY A 49 -5.28 2.71 -29.40
CA GLY A 49 -6.70 2.40 -29.45
C GLY A 49 -7.21 1.81 -30.75
N ASP A 50 -7.74 0.59 -30.67
CA ASP A 50 -8.78 0.03 -31.56
C ASP A 50 -9.43 -1.28 -31.04
N GLY A 51 -9.09 -1.78 -29.84
CA GLY A 51 -9.60 -3.07 -29.36
C GLY A 51 -8.82 -4.28 -29.88
N THR A 52 -7.55 -4.08 -30.27
CA THR A 52 -6.66 -5.16 -30.71
C THR A 52 -6.12 -6.04 -29.57
N THR A 53 -5.84 -7.30 -29.94
CA THR A 53 -5.27 -8.35 -29.09
C THR A 53 -3.73 -8.42 -29.15
N LEU A 54 -3.04 -7.45 -29.76
CA LEU A 54 -1.58 -7.47 -29.96
C LEU A 54 -0.85 -6.72 -28.84
N ILE A 55 0.13 -7.37 -28.21
CA ILE A 55 0.95 -6.87 -27.10
C ILE A 55 2.39 -6.72 -27.57
N LYS A 56 2.95 -5.51 -27.43
CA LYS A 56 4.32 -5.24 -27.87
C LYS A 56 5.36 -5.81 -26.92
N ASP A 57 6.39 -6.41 -27.51
CA ASP A 57 7.64 -6.69 -26.82
C ASP A 57 8.39 -5.36 -26.60
N ARG A 58 8.67 -5.00 -25.34
CA ARG A 58 9.29 -3.72 -24.98
C ARG A 58 10.74 -3.60 -25.41
N VAL A 59 11.42 -4.74 -25.55
CA VAL A 59 12.87 -4.83 -25.78
C VAL A 59 13.20 -5.39 -27.15
N GLY A 60 12.20 -5.86 -27.90
CA GLY A 60 12.39 -6.56 -29.16
C GLY A 60 11.23 -6.40 -30.14
N VAL A 61 11.08 -7.40 -31.02
CA VAL A 61 10.07 -7.44 -32.08
C VAL A 61 9.15 -8.66 -31.97
N ASN A 62 9.21 -9.37 -30.84
CA ASN A 62 8.50 -10.62 -30.63
C ASN A 62 7.12 -10.35 -30.05
N ASP A 63 6.30 -9.61 -30.77
CA ASP A 63 4.97 -9.22 -30.27
C ASP A 63 4.10 -10.46 -29.99
N LEU A 64 3.37 -10.40 -28.89
CA LEU A 64 2.46 -11.46 -28.45
C LEU A 64 1.04 -11.14 -28.93
N THR A 65 0.31 -12.12 -29.44
CA THR A 65 -1.11 -11.98 -29.78
C THR A 65 -1.97 -12.73 -28.77
N LEU A 66 -2.92 -12.05 -28.16
CA LEU A 66 -3.99 -12.66 -27.37
C LEU A 66 -5.05 -13.25 -28.32
N THR A 67 -5.43 -14.49 -28.06
CA THR A 67 -6.52 -15.17 -28.77
C THR A 67 -7.72 -15.19 -27.83
N THR A 68 -8.85 -14.66 -28.31
CA THR A 68 -10.13 -14.70 -27.62
C THR A 68 -11.13 -15.39 -28.55
N THR A 69 -11.66 -16.56 -28.17
CA THR A 69 -12.47 -17.40 -29.07
C THR A 69 -13.90 -17.59 -28.57
N GLY A 70 -14.64 -16.51 -28.33
CA GLY A 70 -16.05 -16.67 -27.94
C GLY A 70 -16.79 -15.42 -27.47
N SER A 71 -16.57 -14.27 -28.12
CA SER A 71 -17.09 -12.95 -27.70
C SER A 71 -18.63 -12.77 -27.87
N GLY A 72 -19.42 -13.72 -27.36
CA GLY A 72 -20.88 -13.67 -27.32
C GLY A 72 -21.48 -13.52 -25.92
N VAL A 73 -20.68 -13.56 -24.85
CA VAL A 73 -21.17 -13.46 -23.47
C VAL A 73 -20.69 -12.15 -22.85
N THR A 74 -21.63 -11.28 -22.53
CA THR A 74 -21.38 -10.06 -21.76
C THR A 74 -21.06 -10.45 -20.31
N GLY A 75 -19.85 -10.16 -19.84
CA GLY A 75 -19.44 -10.38 -18.44
C GLY A 75 -18.26 -11.34 -18.19
N THR A 76 -17.63 -11.90 -19.22
CA THR A 76 -16.42 -12.72 -19.07
C THR A 76 -15.16 -11.85 -19.19
N LYS A 77 -14.17 -12.02 -18.30
CA LYS A 77 -12.90 -11.26 -18.31
C LYS A 77 -12.07 -11.69 -19.52
N THR A 78 -11.85 -10.81 -20.48
CA THR A 78 -11.08 -11.14 -21.69
C THR A 78 -10.26 -9.94 -22.14
N GLY A 79 -8.95 -10.10 -22.32
CA GLY A 79 -8.07 -9.08 -22.90
C GLY A 79 -7.24 -8.31 -21.87
N ILE A 80 -7.04 -7.00 -22.10
CA ILE A 80 -6.18 -6.18 -21.24
C ILE A 80 -7.01 -5.42 -20.20
N GLY A 81 -6.93 -5.89 -18.95
CA GLY A 81 -7.58 -5.30 -17.80
C GLY A 81 -6.84 -4.09 -17.23
N ALA A 82 -7.57 -3.26 -16.48
CA ALA A 82 -6.99 -2.25 -15.60
C ALA A 82 -6.63 -2.87 -14.24
N GLU A 83 -5.73 -2.23 -13.48
CA GLU A 83 -5.31 -2.64 -12.12
C GLU A 83 -4.58 -3.99 -12.06
N ALA A 84 -3.33 -3.99 -12.52
CA ALA A 84 -2.39 -5.11 -12.44
C ALA A 84 -1.52 -5.08 -11.18
N LYS A 85 -0.49 -5.93 -11.13
CA LYS A 85 0.55 -5.79 -10.11
C LYS A 85 1.33 -4.49 -10.36
N TYR A 86 1.60 -4.16 -11.62
CA TYR A 86 2.08 -2.87 -12.08
C TYR A 86 1.31 -2.45 -13.33
N GLY A 87 0.50 -1.39 -13.23
CA GLY A 87 -0.21 -0.86 -14.39
C GLY A 87 -1.33 -1.78 -14.90
N ARG A 88 -1.15 -2.42 -16.07
CA ARG A 88 -2.14 -3.19 -16.83
C ARG A 88 -1.77 -4.67 -16.92
N LYS A 89 -2.78 -5.53 -17.09
CA LYS A 89 -2.62 -7.00 -17.07
C LYS A 89 -3.33 -7.66 -18.24
N ALA A 90 -2.86 -8.84 -18.64
CA ALA A 90 -3.65 -9.76 -19.44
C ALA A 90 -4.59 -10.58 -18.55
N GLU A 91 -5.86 -10.70 -18.94
CA GLU A 91 -6.89 -11.48 -18.27
C GLU A 91 -7.30 -12.69 -19.11
N PHE A 92 -7.49 -13.82 -18.45
CA PHE A 92 -7.82 -15.13 -19.05
C PHE A 92 -8.96 -15.78 -18.26
N ASP A 93 -9.90 -16.41 -18.96
CA ASP A 93 -11.14 -16.94 -18.39
C ASP A 93 -11.10 -18.42 -17.95
N GLY A 94 -9.96 -19.09 -18.12
CA GLY A 94 -9.79 -20.51 -17.79
C GLY A 94 -10.43 -21.49 -18.78
N VAL A 95 -10.97 -21.03 -19.91
CA VAL A 95 -11.70 -21.86 -20.86
C VAL A 95 -11.02 -21.90 -22.22
N ASP A 96 -10.85 -20.76 -22.88
CA ASP A 96 -10.31 -20.71 -24.25
C ASP A 96 -9.32 -19.58 -24.54
N ASP A 97 -9.10 -18.67 -23.59
CA ASP A 97 -8.18 -17.56 -23.75
C ASP A 97 -6.71 -17.96 -23.61
N TYR A 98 -5.86 -17.45 -24.50
CA TYR A 98 -4.40 -17.60 -24.38
C TYR A 98 -3.64 -16.55 -25.19
N GLY A 99 -2.38 -16.32 -24.84
CA GLY A 99 -1.44 -15.54 -25.63
C GLY A 99 -0.54 -16.45 -26.48
N ILE A 100 -0.15 -16.02 -27.67
CA ILE A 100 0.78 -16.73 -28.54
C ILE A 100 1.77 -15.75 -29.21
N ALA A 101 3.04 -16.12 -29.22
CA ALA A 101 4.08 -15.53 -30.06
C ALA A 101 4.77 -16.66 -30.83
N LEU A 102 5.01 -16.43 -32.13
CA LEU A 102 5.63 -17.44 -33.00
C LEU A 102 7.05 -17.76 -32.55
N ASP A 103 7.48 -18.99 -32.82
CA ASP A 103 8.85 -19.43 -32.54
C ASP A 103 9.91 -18.49 -33.14
N THR A 104 10.84 -18.06 -32.28
CA THR A 104 12.03 -17.29 -32.64
C THR A 104 13.20 -17.69 -31.75
N ALA A 105 14.42 -17.34 -32.19
CA ALA A 105 15.65 -17.62 -31.46
C ALA A 105 15.70 -17.01 -30.04
N VAL A 106 14.94 -15.95 -29.75
CA VAL A 106 14.91 -15.36 -28.40
C VAL A 106 14.11 -16.20 -27.40
N PHE A 107 13.14 -16.99 -27.88
CA PHE A 107 12.41 -17.94 -27.04
C PHE A 107 13.14 -19.28 -26.94
N SER A 108 13.92 -19.65 -27.97
CA SER A 108 14.74 -20.87 -28.02
C SER A 108 16.05 -20.75 -27.26
N GLN A 109 15.94 -20.63 -25.93
CA GLN A 109 17.07 -20.58 -25.02
C GLN A 109 17.74 -21.96 -24.88
N THR A 110 18.94 -22.11 -25.45
CA THR A 110 19.72 -23.37 -25.40
C THR A 110 20.74 -23.40 -24.26
N GLY A 111 21.17 -22.23 -23.77
CA GLY A 111 22.08 -22.06 -22.62
C GLY A 111 21.33 -21.78 -21.32
N SER A 112 22.01 -21.17 -20.34
CA SER A 112 21.34 -20.68 -19.12
C SER A 112 20.33 -19.59 -19.47
N PHE A 113 19.18 -19.56 -18.80
CA PHE A 113 18.15 -18.53 -18.97
C PHE A 113 17.19 -18.52 -17.78
N SER A 114 16.45 -17.43 -17.60
CA SER A 114 15.29 -17.38 -16.70
C SER A 114 14.03 -16.89 -17.39
N VAL A 115 12.88 -17.31 -16.88
CA VAL A 115 11.55 -16.86 -17.30
C VAL A 115 10.73 -16.54 -16.06
N GLU A 116 9.99 -15.45 -16.10
CA GLU A 116 9.18 -14.99 -14.97
C GLU A 116 7.90 -14.27 -15.39
N ALA A 117 6.91 -14.28 -14.49
CA ALA A 117 5.69 -13.52 -14.62
C ALA A 117 5.06 -13.26 -13.24
N TRP A 118 4.45 -12.08 -13.08
CA TRP A 118 3.46 -11.87 -12.03
C TRP A 118 2.15 -12.52 -12.46
N VAL A 119 1.54 -13.30 -11.57
CA VAL A 119 0.29 -14.01 -11.84
C VAL A 119 -0.65 -13.96 -10.64
N LYS A 120 -1.94 -13.74 -10.90
CA LYS A 120 -3.03 -13.84 -9.93
C LYS A 120 -4.07 -14.81 -10.48
N PHE A 121 -4.27 -15.93 -9.81
CA PHE A 121 -5.28 -16.92 -10.22
C PHE A 121 -6.64 -16.53 -9.66
N ASP A 122 -7.68 -16.44 -10.48
CA ASP A 122 -9.05 -16.20 -10.03
C ASP A 122 -9.67 -17.47 -9.48
N THR A 123 -9.37 -18.61 -10.12
CA THR A 123 -9.64 -19.94 -9.60
C THR A 123 -8.45 -20.87 -9.80
N VAL A 124 -8.36 -21.88 -8.92
CA VAL A 124 -7.42 -22.99 -9.07
C VAL A 124 -8.18 -24.30 -9.03
N SER A 125 -7.91 -25.21 -9.97
CA SER A 125 -8.56 -26.52 -9.99
C SER A 125 -8.02 -27.41 -8.87
N ALA A 126 -8.92 -27.94 -8.03
CA ALA A 126 -8.58 -28.87 -6.96
C ALA A 126 -8.59 -30.35 -7.39
N SER A 127 -8.78 -30.62 -8.69
CA SER A 127 -8.80 -31.99 -9.20
C SER A 127 -7.37 -32.52 -9.30
N GLU A 128 -7.11 -33.74 -8.81
CA GLU A 128 -5.76 -34.33 -8.83
C GLU A 128 -5.12 -34.24 -10.21
N SER A 129 -3.86 -33.78 -10.25
CA SER A 129 -3.06 -33.56 -11.47
C SER A 129 -3.56 -32.48 -12.43
N ALA A 130 -4.70 -31.83 -12.16
CA ALA A 130 -5.11 -30.66 -12.93
C ALA A 130 -4.06 -29.56 -12.80
N PHE A 131 -3.74 -28.94 -13.93
CA PHE A 131 -2.73 -27.90 -14.00
C PHE A 131 -3.24 -26.70 -14.77
N GLN A 132 -2.69 -25.53 -14.47
CA GLN A 132 -2.89 -24.30 -15.23
C GLN A 132 -1.53 -23.75 -15.63
N THR A 133 -1.44 -23.18 -16.83
CA THR A 133 -0.18 -22.76 -17.44
C THR A 133 -0.03 -21.25 -17.35
N VAL A 134 1.12 -20.76 -16.89
CA VAL A 134 1.43 -19.33 -16.89
C VAL A 134 2.17 -18.94 -18.17
N VAL A 135 3.28 -19.63 -18.43
CA VAL A 135 4.14 -19.44 -19.62
C VAL A 135 4.57 -20.81 -20.14
N ALA A 136 4.61 -21.02 -21.45
CA ALA A 136 5.10 -22.26 -22.04
C ALA A 136 5.73 -22.08 -23.43
N LYS A 137 6.93 -22.62 -23.63
CA LYS A 137 7.45 -22.99 -24.95
C LYS A 137 7.40 -24.50 -25.05
N TRP A 138 6.20 -25.00 -25.37
CA TRP A 138 5.85 -26.40 -25.14
C TRP A 138 4.78 -26.89 -26.12
N ASP A 139 5.10 -27.94 -26.88
CA ASP A 139 4.14 -28.65 -27.74
C ASP A 139 4.26 -30.16 -27.52
N GLU A 140 3.19 -30.75 -26.97
CA GLU A 140 3.15 -32.19 -26.69
C GLU A 140 2.84 -33.03 -27.93
N THR A 141 2.33 -32.43 -29.00
CA THR A 141 1.90 -33.12 -30.23
C THR A 141 3.07 -33.67 -31.01
N LEU A 142 4.14 -32.89 -31.08
CA LEU A 142 5.34 -33.19 -31.88
C LEU A 142 6.53 -33.59 -31.01
N ASP A 143 6.34 -33.71 -29.69
CA ASP A 143 7.41 -33.92 -28.72
C ASP A 143 8.54 -32.88 -28.84
N ILE A 144 8.18 -31.59 -28.93
CA ILE A 144 9.13 -30.47 -29.09
C ILE A 144 9.03 -29.49 -27.92
N ARG A 145 9.21 -30.01 -26.70
CA ARG A 145 9.10 -29.24 -25.45
C ARG A 145 10.40 -28.53 -25.11
N SER A 146 10.35 -27.30 -24.62
CA SER A 146 11.51 -26.62 -24.07
C SER A 146 11.33 -26.36 -22.58
N TYR A 147 10.45 -25.41 -22.21
CA TYR A 147 10.19 -25.06 -20.82
C TYR A 147 8.75 -24.62 -20.60
N ARG A 148 8.27 -24.73 -19.36
CA ARG A 148 7.01 -24.11 -18.93
C ARG A 148 6.98 -23.82 -17.42
N LEU A 149 6.24 -22.78 -17.06
CA LEU A 149 5.83 -22.46 -15.70
C LEU A 149 4.35 -22.78 -15.55
N ILE A 150 4.01 -23.64 -14.59
CA ILE A 150 2.66 -24.11 -14.33
C ILE A 150 2.36 -24.12 -12.83
N ILE A 151 1.08 -24.24 -12.49
CA ILE A 151 0.63 -24.69 -11.18
C ILE A 151 -0.07 -26.05 -11.35
N GLN A 152 0.06 -26.96 -10.38
CA GLN A 152 -0.57 -28.28 -10.46
C GLN A 152 -1.09 -28.75 -9.10
N ALA A 153 -2.29 -29.33 -9.10
CA ALA A 153 -2.93 -29.91 -7.93
C ALA A 153 -2.35 -31.28 -7.56
N ASP A 154 -2.18 -31.51 -6.25
CA ASP A 154 -1.88 -32.83 -5.69
C ASP A 154 -3.16 -33.65 -5.38
N ALA A 155 -2.98 -34.86 -4.86
CA ALA A 155 -4.08 -35.77 -4.52
C ALA A 155 -4.98 -35.25 -3.39
N ASP A 156 -4.51 -34.28 -2.59
CA ASP A 156 -5.26 -33.66 -1.50
C ASP A 156 -5.96 -32.36 -1.94
N GLY A 157 -5.88 -32.01 -3.23
CA GLY A 157 -6.46 -30.80 -3.80
C GLY A 157 -5.68 -29.51 -3.50
N ARG A 158 -4.42 -29.61 -3.02
CA ARG A 158 -3.54 -28.46 -2.83
C ARG A 158 -2.77 -28.19 -4.12
N VAL A 159 -2.57 -26.92 -4.43
CA VAL A 159 -1.99 -26.50 -5.72
C VAL A 159 -0.60 -25.92 -5.51
N TRP A 160 0.36 -26.43 -6.27
CA TRP A 160 1.79 -26.10 -6.12
C TRP A 160 2.37 -25.56 -7.42
N PRO A 161 3.25 -24.53 -7.37
CA PRO A 161 3.93 -24.04 -8.56
C PRO A 161 5.01 -25.03 -8.99
N LYS A 162 5.22 -25.14 -10.31
CA LYS A 162 6.21 -26.01 -10.92
C LYS A 162 6.92 -25.32 -12.07
N PHE A 163 8.23 -25.49 -12.14
CA PHE A 163 9.03 -25.15 -13.31
C PHE A 163 9.51 -26.45 -13.98
N GLN A 164 9.21 -26.58 -15.27
CA GLN A 164 9.55 -27.77 -16.04
C GLN A 164 10.42 -27.41 -17.24
N VAL A 165 11.42 -28.24 -17.51
CA VAL A 165 12.22 -28.19 -18.74
C VAL A 165 12.34 -29.58 -19.35
N SER A 166 12.46 -29.65 -20.68
CA SER A 166 12.82 -30.86 -21.40
C SER A 166 14.11 -30.65 -22.19
N PRO A 167 15.24 -31.25 -21.77
CA PRO A 167 16.53 -31.09 -22.45
C PRO A 167 16.55 -31.54 -23.91
N ASP A 168 15.77 -32.58 -24.26
CA ASP A 168 15.77 -33.18 -25.60
C ASP A 168 14.45 -33.03 -26.37
N GLY A 169 13.48 -32.27 -25.83
CA GLY A 169 12.15 -32.10 -26.42
C GLY A 169 11.13 -33.17 -26.01
N THR A 170 11.59 -34.36 -25.62
CA THR A 170 10.73 -35.52 -25.41
C THR A 170 10.02 -35.47 -24.06
N ALA A 171 8.94 -36.23 -23.92
CA ALA A 171 8.22 -36.36 -22.66
C ALA A 171 9.06 -37.09 -21.58
N ALA A 172 9.95 -38.00 -22.00
CA ALA A 172 10.75 -38.82 -21.09
C ALA A 172 11.86 -38.01 -20.38
N ALA A 173 12.29 -36.90 -20.97
CA ALA A 173 13.39 -36.08 -20.43
C ALA A 173 12.93 -34.95 -19.49
N ILE A 174 11.62 -34.80 -19.25
CA ILE A 174 11.08 -33.70 -18.44
C ILE A 174 11.70 -33.72 -17.03
N LYS A 175 12.30 -32.59 -16.65
CA LYS A 175 12.76 -32.30 -15.29
C LYS A 175 11.80 -31.29 -14.66
N THR A 176 11.43 -31.51 -13.40
CA THR A 176 10.42 -30.71 -12.70
C THR A 176 10.92 -30.25 -11.34
N ALA A 177 11.11 -28.96 -11.15
CA ALA A 177 11.23 -28.35 -9.83
C ALA A 177 9.82 -28.01 -9.31
N THR A 178 9.51 -28.38 -8.08
CA THR A 178 8.21 -28.11 -7.43
C THR A 178 8.44 -27.18 -6.23
N GLY A 179 7.58 -26.18 -6.09
CA GLY A 179 7.65 -25.22 -5.01
C GLY A 179 6.95 -25.71 -3.75
N THR A 180 7.04 -24.90 -2.70
CA THR A 180 6.50 -25.18 -1.36
C THR A 180 5.42 -24.18 -0.95
N THR A 181 5.23 -23.09 -1.68
CA THR A 181 4.12 -22.17 -1.47
C THR A 181 2.84 -22.73 -2.07
N GLN A 182 1.82 -22.93 -1.24
CA GLN A 182 0.49 -23.30 -1.71
C GLN A 182 -0.13 -22.10 -2.44
N ILE A 183 -0.55 -22.32 -3.69
CA ILE A 183 -1.21 -21.30 -4.49
C ILE A 183 -2.67 -21.18 -4.07
N LEU A 184 -3.07 -19.97 -3.72
CA LEU A 184 -4.42 -19.62 -3.34
C LEU A 184 -5.03 -18.67 -4.39
N PRO A 185 -6.34 -18.77 -4.65
CA PRO A 185 -7.03 -17.81 -5.49
C PRO A 185 -6.93 -16.38 -4.97
N ASN A 186 -7.01 -15.42 -5.89
CA ASN A 186 -7.04 -13.98 -5.66
C ASN A 186 -5.81 -13.38 -4.97
N VAL A 187 -4.66 -14.06 -5.04
CA VAL A 187 -3.37 -13.57 -4.54
C VAL A 187 -2.38 -13.43 -5.70
N TRP A 188 -1.62 -12.32 -5.73
CA TRP A 188 -0.52 -12.14 -6.69
C TRP A 188 0.72 -12.90 -6.24
N TYR A 189 1.33 -13.64 -7.17
CA TYR A 189 2.59 -14.34 -7.00
C TYR A 189 3.54 -13.98 -8.14
N LEU A 190 4.82 -13.75 -7.83
CA LEU A 190 5.87 -13.75 -8.84
C LEU A 190 6.40 -15.18 -8.95
N LEU A 191 6.17 -15.83 -10.09
CA LEU A 191 6.68 -17.17 -10.36
C LEU A 191 7.86 -17.07 -11.33
N GLN A 192 9.00 -17.67 -10.97
CA GLN A 192 10.23 -17.56 -11.75
C GLN A 192 10.89 -18.93 -11.89
N GLY A 193 11.22 -19.30 -13.12
CA GLY A 193 12.02 -20.48 -13.45
C GLY A 193 13.41 -20.06 -13.90
N TYR A 194 14.45 -20.69 -13.36
CA TYR A 194 15.83 -20.45 -13.78
C TYR A 194 16.50 -21.78 -14.15
N TYR A 195 17.00 -21.88 -15.37
CA TYR A 195 17.86 -22.98 -15.81
C TYR A 195 19.30 -22.52 -15.86
N ASN A 196 20.15 -23.16 -15.06
CA ASN A 196 21.59 -22.99 -15.08
C ASN A 196 22.24 -24.14 -15.84
N ALA A 197 22.75 -23.87 -17.04
CA ALA A 197 23.42 -24.83 -17.92
C ALA A 197 24.85 -25.20 -17.47
N THR A 198 25.33 -24.70 -16.32
CA THR A 198 26.64 -25.07 -15.76
C THR A 198 26.61 -26.51 -15.28
N SER A 199 27.56 -27.34 -15.73
CA SER A 199 27.67 -28.75 -15.37
C SER A 199 27.49 -28.98 -13.86
N PRO A 200 26.52 -29.81 -13.42
CA PRO A 200 25.77 -30.83 -14.18
C PRO A 200 24.45 -30.36 -14.84
N GLY A 201 24.15 -29.06 -14.84
CA GLY A 201 22.86 -28.52 -15.24
C GLY A 201 21.86 -28.58 -14.11
N THR A 202 21.25 -27.45 -13.76
CA THR A 202 20.29 -27.38 -12.65
C THR A 202 19.14 -26.45 -13.01
N ILE A 203 17.90 -26.86 -12.73
CA ILE A 203 16.74 -25.95 -12.72
C ILE A 203 16.40 -25.56 -11.30
N TYR A 204 15.93 -24.33 -11.16
CA TYR A 204 15.48 -23.71 -9.92
C TYR A 204 14.10 -23.10 -10.14
N LEU A 205 13.28 -23.15 -9.09
CA LEU A 205 11.98 -22.47 -9.02
C LEU A 205 12.02 -21.50 -7.85
N TYR A 206 11.64 -20.26 -8.13
CA TYR A 206 11.48 -19.19 -7.16
C TYR A 206 10.03 -18.74 -7.11
N VAL A 207 9.57 -18.43 -5.91
CA VAL A 207 8.26 -17.81 -5.66
C VAL A 207 8.49 -16.55 -4.86
N ASN A 208 8.03 -15.41 -5.37
CA ASN A 208 8.25 -14.09 -4.78
C ASN A 208 9.74 -13.83 -4.47
N GLY A 209 10.62 -14.13 -5.43
CA GLY A 209 12.06 -13.94 -5.28
C GLY A 209 12.77 -14.96 -4.39
N VAL A 210 12.05 -15.87 -3.72
CA VAL A 210 12.63 -16.87 -2.81
C VAL A 210 12.73 -18.23 -3.49
N ARG A 211 13.91 -18.86 -3.45
CA ARG A 211 14.14 -20.21 -4.00
C ARG A 211 13.38 -21.26 -3.21
N GLU A 212 12.46 -21.98 -3.85
CA GLU A 212 11.67 -23.02 -3.20
C GLU A 212 12.00 -24.44 -3.68
N GLY A 213 12.47 -24.59 -4.91
CA GLY A 213 12.73 -25.91 -5.50
C GLY A 213 13.94 -25.94 -6.42
N SER A 214 14.61 -27.09 -6.50
CA SER A 214 15.71 -27.32 -7.44
C SER A 214 15.80 -28.77 -7.91
N VAL A 215 16.29 -28.98 -9.13
CA VAL A 215 16.62 -30.31 -9.68
C VAL A 215 17.92 -30.21 -10.46
N SER A 216 18.91 -31.02 -10.08
CA SER A 216 20.22 -31.11 -10.75
C SER A 216 20.25 -32.20 -11.83
N SER A 217 21.37 -32.32 -12.53
CA SER A 217 21.58 -33.31 -13.60
C SER A 217 20.57 -33.18 -14.75
N VAL A 218 20.28 -31.93 -15.11
CA VAL A 218 19.41 -31.56 -16.22
C VAL A 218 20.17 -31.64 -17.56
N GLY A 219 21.50 -31.51 -17.54
CA GLY A 219 22.32 -31.35 -18.73
C GLY A 219 22.80 -29.92 -18.91
N THR A 220 23.78 -29.69 -19.78
CA THR A 220 24.41 -28.37 -19.96
C THR A 220 23.89 -27.60 -21.16
N ALA A 221 22.81 -28.07 -21.79
CA ALA A 221 22.12 -27.40 -22.88
C ALA A 221 20.68 -27.94 -23.00
N LEU A 222 19.77 -27.10 -23.46
CA LEU A 222 18.47 -27.53 -23.98
C LEU A 222 18.52 -27.61 -25.51
N SER A 223 17.71 -28.49 -26.09
CA SER A 223 17.51 -28.56 -27.52
C SER A 223 16.75 -27.34 -28.03
N ASP A 224 17.12 -26.84 -29.20
CA ASP A 224 16.34 -25.84 -29.92
C ASP A 224 15.12 -26.53 -30.55
N THR A 225 13.92 -26.10 -30.15
CA THR A 225 12.66 -26.72 -30.54
C THR A 225 11.75 -25.70 -31.22
N ALA A 226 11.10 -26.11 -32.31
CA ALA A 226 10.18 -25.25 -33.07
C ALA A 226 8.79 -25.05 -32.40
N ALA A 227 8.68 -25.21 -31.08
CA ALA A 227 7.45 -24.88 -30.36
C ALA A 227 7.28 -23.37 -30.26
N ASP A 228 6.07 -22.88 -30.51
CA ASP A 228 5.73 -21.47 -30.26
C ASP A 228 5.72 -21.16 -28.74
N PHE A 229 5.74 -19.87 -28.43
CA PHE A 229 5.64 -19.36 -27.07
C PHE A 229 4.19 -19.04 -26.73
N TYR A 230 3.71 -19.56 -25.61
CA TYR A 230 2.33 -19.42 -25.14
C TYR A 230 2.27 -18.77 -23.76
N LEU A 231 1.25 -17.94 -23.55
CA LEU A 231 0.81 -17.46 -22.24
C LEU A 231 -0.56 -18.05 -21.91
N GLY A 232 -0.74 -18.49 -20.67
CA GLY A 232 -2.04 -18.94 -20.20
C GLY A 232 -2.44 -20.36 -20.64
N VAL A 233 -1.64 -21.07 -21.45
CA VAL A 233 -2.04 -22.40 -21.95
C VAL A 233 -0.87 -23.31 -22.34
N THR A 234 -1.12 -24.63 -22.36
CA THR A 234 -0.23 -25.65 -22.96
C THR A 234 -0.88 -26.25 -24.22
N LYS A 235 -0.11 -26.35 -25.31
CA LYS A 235 -0.52 -27.05 -26.54
C LYS A 235 -0.35 -28.57 -26.42
N THR A 236 -1.44 -29.32 -26.60
CA THR A 236 -1.49 -30.78 -26.39
C THR A 236 -1.91 -31.58 -27.61
N GLY A 237 -2.38 -30.93 -28.67
CA GLY A 237 -2.71 -31.58 -29.94
C GLY A 237 -2.74 -30.61 -31.10
N ALA A 238 -3.02 -31.14 -32.30
CA ALA A 238 -3.22 -30.34 -33.50
C ALA A 238 -4.48 -29.45 -33.34
N GLY A 239 -4.27 -28.19 -32.94
CA GLY A 239 -5.35 -27.25 -32.61
C GLY A 239 -6.05 -27.53 -31.28
N SER A 240 -5.44 -28.33 -30.39
CA SER A 240 -5.97 -28.64 -29.06
C SER A 240 -5.04 -28.10 -27.98
N TYR A 241 -5.63 -27.47 -26.98
CA TYR A 241 -4.92 -26.83 -25.87
C TYR A 241 -5.57 -27.21 -24.54
N THR A 242 -4.77 -27.25 -23.47
CA THR A 242 -5.23 -27.58 -22.12
C THR A 242 -4.47 -26.79 -21.06
N GLY A 243 -4.97 -26.83 -19.83
CA GLY A 243 -4.36 -26.12 -18.71
C GLY A 243 -4.47 -24.61 -18.87
N TYR A 244 -5.64 -24.17 -19.33
CA TYR A 244 -6.02 -22.77 -19.45
C TYR A 244 -5.95 -22.08 -18.09
N LEU A 245 -5.35 -20.89 -18.06
CA LEU A 245 -5.27 -20.06 -16.88
C LEU A 245 -6.60 -19.34 -16.66
N ASP A 246 -7.11 -19.39 -15.43
CA ASP A 246 -8.22 -18.55 -14.98
C ASP A 246 -7.64 -17.48 -14.04
N GLY A 247 -7.56 -16.23 -14.50
CA GLY A 247 -6.93 -15.16 -13.75
C GLY A 247 -6.21 -14.12 -14.61
N SER A 248 -5.16 -13.51 -14.04
CA SER A 248 -4.42 -12.41 -14.65
C SER A 248 -2.91 -12.64 -14.64
N ILE A 249 -2.24 -12.19 -15.71
CA ILE A 249 -0.77 -12.20 -15.86
C ILE A 249 -0.28 -10.78 -16.11
N ASP A 250 0.88 -10.45 -15.53
CA ASP A 250 1.58 -9.18 -15.67
C ASP A 250 3.11 -9.39 -15.69
N GLU A 251 3.88 -8.43 -16.21
CA GLU A 251 5.34 -8.37 -16.21
C GLU A 251 6.06 -9.65 -16.67
N VAL A 252 5.67 -10.19 -17.82
CA VAL A 252 6.29 -11.40 -18.37
C VAL A 252 7.66 -11.06 -18.93
N ARG A 253 8.70 -11.74 -18.42
CA ARG A 253 10.09 -11.49 -18.82
C ARG A 253 10.86 -12.78 -19.08
N VAL A 254 11.72 -12.75 -20.10
CA VAL A 254 12.69 -13.81 -20.40
C VAL A 254 14.08 -13.19 -20.43
N PHE A 255 15.05 -13.83 -19.77
CA PHE A 255 16.43 -13.37 -19.71
C PHE A 255 17.37 -14.46 -20.18
N SER A 256 18.31 -14.11 -21.05
CA SER A 256 19.38 -15.01 -21.50
C SER A 256 20.57 -14.94 -20.54
N GLY A 257 21.25 -16.06 -20.33
CA GLY A 257 22.48 -16.12 -19.56
C GLY A 257 22.31 -16.61 -18.13
N THR A 258 23.41 -16.54 -17.38
CA THR A 258 23.47 -16.96 -15.98
C THR A 258 22.92 -15.86 -15.07
N ARG A 259 22.11 -16.25 -14.08
CA ARG A 259 21.59 -15.35 -13.04
C ARG A 259 22.12 -15.71 -11.66
N ASP A 260 22.34 -14.70 -10.82
CA ASP A 260 22.50 -14.83 -9.38
C ASP A 260 21.15 -14.68 -8.66
N GLU A 261 21.08 -15.13 -7.40
CA GLU A 261 19.84 -15.09 -6.61
C GLU A 261 19.37 -13.66 -6.30
N GLY A 262 20.30 -12.72 -6.17
CA GLY A 262 19.99 -11.32 -5.91
C GLY A 262 19.20 -10.70 -7.05
N SER A 263 19.57 -11.00 -8.29
CA SER A 263 18.86 -10.52 -9.48
C SER A 263 17.42 -11.07 -9.61
N LEU A 264 17.16 -12.29 -9.11
CA LEU A 264 15.82 -12.89 -9.08
C LEU A 264 14.96 -12.30 -7.96
N ALA A 265 15.56 -12.04 -6.79
CA ALA A 265 14.89 -11.35 -5.69
C ALA A 265 14.64 -9.86 -6.00
N TYR A 266 15.54 -9.20 -6.74
CA TYR A 266 15.36 -7.84 -7.24
C TYR A 266 14.06 -7.70 -8.06
N ALA A 267 13.76 -8.69 -8.92
CA ALA A 267 12.58 -8.68 -9.78
C ALA A 267 11.25 -8.68 -9.01
N MET A 268 11.25 -9.10 -7.74
CA MET A 268 10.10 -9.05 -6.84
C MET A 268 9.66 -7.60 -6.53
N GLU A 269 10.60 -6.70 -6.33
CA GLU A 269 10.31 -5.36 -5.77
C GLU A 269 10.87 -4.22 -6.63
N ARG A 270 11.36 -4.52 -7.84
CA ARG A 270 12.05 -3.58 -8.74
C ARG A 270 13.14 -2.78 -8.00
N GLY A 271 13.94 -3.47 -7.19
CA GLY A 271 15.03 -2.84 -6.46
C GLY A 271 14.63 -2.07 -5.21
N ARG A 272 13.40 -2.25 -4.72
CA ARG A 272 12.96 -1.72 -3.44
C ARG A 272 13.30 -2.70 -2.31
N PRO A 273 13.48 -2.19 -1.08
CA PRO A 273 13.67 -3.06 0.08
C PRO A 273 12.39 -3.84 0.39
N VAL A 274 12.53 -4.97 1.11
CA VAL A 274 11.42 -5.73 1.70
C VAL A 274 11.03 -5.22 3.09
N VAL A 275 11.87 -4.39 3.71
CA VAL A 275 11.55 -3.56 4.88
C VAL A 275 12.11 -2.15 4.69
N ARG A 276 11.29 -1.13 4.89
CA ARG A 276 11.71 0.27 5.00
C ARG A 276 11.09 0.93 6.22
N LEU A 277 11.86 1.01 7.29
CA LEU A 277 11.49 1.74 8.51
C LEU A 277 12.25 3.05 8.55
N GLY A 278 11.61 4.12 8.07
CA GLY A 278 12.19 5.46 8.14
C GLY A 278 12.13 6.08 9.53
N PHE A 279 11.49 5.44 10.52
CA PHE A 279 11.23 5.97 11.86
C PHE A 279 10.75 7.43 11.93
N ASP A 280 10.08 7.84 10.87
CA ASP A 280 9.53 9.16 10.65
C ASP A 280 8.14 9.34 11.30
N ASP A 281 7.58 8.31 11.94
CA ASP A 281 6.19 8.33 12.40
C ASP A 281 5.93 9.33 13.55
N GLY A 282 6.95 9.63 14.35
CA GLY A 282 6.96 10.73 15.32
C GLY A 282 6.03 10.59 16.54
N SER A 283 5.24 9.53 16.62
CA SER A 283 4.36 9.22 17.77
C SER A 283 3.84 7.78 17.76
N GLY A 284 3.34 7.33 18.90
CA GLY A 284 2.72 6.01 19.08
C GLY A 284 3.71 4.88 19.34
N LEU A 285 3.16 3.67 19.47
CA LEU A 285 3.90 2.43 19.74
C LEU A 285 3.96 1.51 18.51
N GLN A 286 3.91 2.09 17.32
CA GLN A 286 4.07 1.37 16.06
C GLN A 286 4.84 2.23 15.06
N THR A 287 5.63 1.60 14.19
CA THR A 287 6.26 2.26 13.04
C THR A 287 5.76 1.68 11.73
N MET A 288 5.69 2.49 10.68
CA MET A 288 5.29 2.04 9.36
C MET A 288 6.44 1.42 8.56
N ASN A 289 6.21 0.21 8.04
CA ASN A 289 6.99 -0.33 6.94
C ASN A 289 6.49 0.27 5.61
N ARG A 290 7.25 1.22 5.03
CA ARG A 290 6.85 2.09 3.90
C ARG A 290 6.86 1.40 2.51
N LEU A 291 6.26 0.23 2.40
CA LEU A 291 6.18 -0.59 1.17
C LEU A 291 4.72 -0.85 0.74
N GLU A 292 4.52 -1.38 -0.48
CA GLU A 292 3.20 -1.49 -1.19
C GLU A 292 2.08 -2.22 -0.44
N ASN A 293 2.35 -2.84 0.69
CA ASN A 293 1.35 -3.40 1.61
C ASN A 293 1.69 -3.00 3.05
N TYR A 294 1.42 -1.73 3.37
CA TYR A 294 1.68 -1.05 4.64
C TYR A 294 1.40 -1.94 5.85
N THR A 295 2.46 -2.57 6.36
CA THR A 295 2.42 -3.36 7.59
C THR A 295 3.04 -2.52 8.70
N ARG A 296 2.43 -2.55 9.88
CA ARG A 296 2.96 -1.84 11.06
C ARG A 296 3.80 -2.80 11.87
N ALA A 297 4.97 -2.34 12.29
CA ALA A 297 5.81 -3.04 13.23
C ALA A 297 5.54 -2.51 14.65
N ALA A 298 5.46 -3.38 15.64
CA ALA A 298 5.19 -2.97 17.01
C ALA A 298 6.45 -2.42 17.67
N LEU A 299 6.34 -1.29 18.36
CA LEU A 299 7.36 -0.81 19.28
C LEU A 299 7.07 -1.44 20.64
N VAL A 300 7.99 -2.29 21.10
CA VAL A 300 7.82 -3.03 22.35
C VAL A 300 8.69 -2.43 23.43
N ASN A 301 8.09 -2.23 24.61
CA ASN A 301 8.65 -1.61 25.82
C ASN A 301 8.97 -0.11 25.76
N PHE A 302 8.77 0.52 24.60
CA PHE A 302 8.85 1.97 24.48
C PHE A 302 7.79 2.70 25.33
N PRO A 303 8.10 3.90 25.85
CA PRO A 303 7.15 4.70 26.60
C PRO A 303 6.00 5.19 25.71
N SER A 304 4.79 5.27 26.27
CA SER A 304 3.59 5.71 25.54
C SER A 304 3.47 7.23 25.42
N ASP A 305 4.42 7.99 25.98
CA ASP A 305 4.41 9.46 26.01
C ASP A 305 5.12 10.10 24.81
N ASN A 306 5.56 9.28 23.85
CA ASN A 306 6.29 9.66 22.64
C ASN A 306 7.72 10.16 22.85
N SER A 307 8.28 10.08 24.06
CA SER A 307 9.66 10.51 24.35
C SER A 307 10.74 9.72 23.59
N GLN A 308 10.39 8.55 23.05
CA GLN A 308 11.23 7.73 22.19
C GLN A 308 11.44 8.31 20.79
N TRP A 309 10.55 9.19 20.33
CA TRP A 309 10.66 9.79 19.00
C TRP A 309 11.55 11.04 19.11
N VAL A 310 12.78 10.92 18.60
CA VAL A 310 13.81 11.96 18.74
C VAL A 310 14.28 12.44 17.38
N ALA A 311 15.04 13.53 17.33
CA ALA A 311 15.66 13.99 16.08
C ALA A 311 16.60 12.92 15.49
N GLY A 312 16.32 12.55 14.24
CA GLY A 312 17.00 11.57 13.40
C GLY A 312 18.17 12.14 12.62
N ASN A 313 18.61 11.41 11.58
CA ASN A 313 19.64 11.86 10.66
C ASN A 313 19.08 12.92 9.71
N ASP A 314 17.91 12.66 9.13
CA ASP A 314 17.21 13.59 8.23
C ASP A 314 15.88 14.11 8.81
N ASN A 315 15.21 13.33 9.67
CA ASN A 315 13.91 13.65 10.27
C ASN A 315 13.79 13.14 11.73
N TYR A 316 13.04 12.06 11.97
CA TYR A 316 12.86 11.42 13.27
C TYR A 316 13.63 10.11 13.32
N ALA A 317 13.98 9.72 14.53
CA ALA A 317 14.58 8.44 14.84
C ALA A 317 13.88 7.88 16.07
N LEU A 318 14.03 6.57 16.27
CA LEU A 318 13.68 5.94 17.53
C LEU A 318 14.89 5.93 18.46
N LEU A 319 14.68 6.40 19.69
CA LEU A 319 15.59 6.28 20.81
C LEU A 319 15.32 4.98 21.56
N PHE A 320 16.31 4.09 21.58
CA PHE A 320 16.33 2.84 22.33
C PHE A 320 17.15 3.02 23.61
N ASP A 321 16.61 2.54 24.73
CA ASP A 321 17.17 2.75 26.07
C ASP A 321 18.33 1.82 26.44
N GLY A 322 18.62 0.80 25.62
CA GLY A 322 19.67 -0.19 25.87
C GLY A 322 19.30 -1.30 26.86
N SER A 323 18.06 -1.36 27.33
CA SER A 323 17.61 -2.33 28.34
C SER A 323 16.60 -3.32 27.80
N ASP A 324 15.49 -2.86 27.22
CA ASP A 324 14.41 -3.73 26.77
C ASP A 324 13.64 -3.26 25.53
N ASP A 325 13.95 -2.08 24.98
CA ASP A 325 13.32 -1.52 23.79
C ASP A 325 13.66 -2.28 22.50
N TYR A 326 12.65 -2.60 21.69
CA TYR A 326 12.85 -3.17 20.35
C TYR A 326 11.63 -3.03 19.42
N VAL A 327 11.88 -3.15 18.12
CA VAL A 327 10.80 -3.19 17.10
C VAL A 327 10.54 -4.64 16.70
N ASP A 328 9.27 -5.05 16.68
CA ASP A 328 8.81 -6.38 16.27
C ASP A 328 8.18 -6.37 14.88
N LEU A 329 8.85 -7.01 13.92
CA LEU A 329 8.37 -7.21 12.55
C LEU A 329 7.57 -8.51 12.39
N GLY A 330 7.51 -9.37 13.41
CA GLY A 330 6.83 -10.64 13.40
C GLY A 330 7.52 -11.72 12.56
N ASN A 331 6.89 -12.89 12.47
CA ASN A 331 7.34 -14.04 11.67
C ASN A 331 6.59 -14.05 10.33
N HIS A 332 7.19 -13.46 9.30
CA HIS A 332 6.61 -13.35 7.97
C HIS A 332 7.52 -13.99 6.92
N GLY A 333 6.95 -14.74 5.96
CA GLY A 333 7.69 -15.44 4.89
C GLY A 333 8.70 -14.54 4.15
N ARG A 334 8.28 -13.32 3.80
CA ARG A 334 9.12 -12.28 3.17
C ARG A 334 10.39 -11.87 3.95
N PHE A 335 10.47 -12.18 5.24
CA PHE A 335 11.66 -11.89 6.07
C PHE A 335 12.50 -13.13 6.33
N GLN A 336 12.13 -14.29 5.80
CA GLN A 336 12.86 -15.54 6.01
C GLN A 336 13.99 -15.64 4.97
N LEU A 337 14.95 -14.73 5.05
CA LEU A 337 16.02 -14.56 4.08
C LEU A 337 17.11 -15.62 4.30
N GLY A 338 17.18 -16.62 3.41
CA GLY A 338 18.17 -17.72 3.48
C GLY A 338 19.25 -17.69 2.40
N GLY A 339 19.32 -16.62 1.61
CA GLY A 339 20.26 -16.43 0.49
C GLY A 339 20.94 -15.06 0.57
N ALA A 340 21.12 -14.41 -0.59
CA ALA A 340 21.64 -13.06 -0.64
C ALA A 340 20.73 -12.06 0.10
N MET A 341 21.32 -11.04 0.72
CA MET A 341 20.56 -9.98 1.42
C MET A 341 21.40 -8.74 1.69
N THR A 342 20.74 -7.60 1.90
CA THR A 342 21.39 -6.37 2.38
C THR A 342 20.62 -5.79 3.54
N ILE A 343 21.31 -5.39 4.60
CA ILE A 343 20.74 -4.67 5.73
C ILE A 343 21.50 -3.34 5.84
N SER A 344 20.77 -2.23 5.91
CA SER A 344 21.32 -0.87 6.04
C SER A 344 20.55 -0.12 7.12
N ALA A 345 21.23 0.71 7.92
CA ALA A 345 20.60 1.54 8.94
C ALA A 345 21.46 2.77 9.22
N TRP A 346 20.80 3.89 9.53
CA TRP A 346 21.45 4.99 10.24
C TRP A 346 21.42 4.69 11.73
N VAL A 347 22.57 4.74 12.38
CA VAL A 347 22.73 4.50 13.83
C VAL A 347 23.43 5.69 14.49
N TYR A 348 22.97 6.06 15.69
CA TYR A 348 23.68 6.93 16.62
C TYR A 348 23.87 6.16 17.92
N VAL A 349 25.07 5.68 18.18
CA VAL A 349 25.33 4.86 19.37
C VAL A 349 25.71 5.76 20.55
N SER A 350 24.96 5.71 21.66
CA SER A 350 25.22 6.56 22.85
C SER A 350 26.56 6.24 23.51
N SER A 351 26.88 4.94 23.60
CA SER A 351 28.14 4.42 24.11
C SER A 351 28.38 3.04 23.51
N LEU A 352 29.63 2.70 23.16
CA LEU A 352 29.93 1.40 22.57
C LEU A 352 29.52 0.25 23.50
N GLY A 353 28.95 -0.79 22.91
CA GLY A 353 28.44 -1.98 23.61
C GLY A 353 28.10 -3.07 22.59
N ASN A 354 27.67 -4.23 23.08
CA ASN A 354 27.22 -5.31 22.21
C ASN A 354 25.74 -5.09 21.89
N TYR A 355 25.44 -4.68 20.66
CA TYR A 355 24.08 -4.28 20.27
C TYR A 355 23.67 -4.96 18.98
N ALA A 356 22.44 -5.47 18.94
CA ALA A 356 21.82 -5.90 17.71
C ALA A 356 21.21 -4.70 16.97
N ILE A 357 21.42 -4.62 15.67
CA ILE A 357 20.79 -3.63 14.79
C ILE A 357 19.53 -4.26 14.21
N VAL A 358 19.69 -5.38 13.49
CA VAL A 358 18.59 -6.21 12.98
C VAL A 358 18.90 -7.67 13.28
N SER A 359 17.93 -8.44 13.77
CA SER A 359 18.11 -9.87 13.99
C SER A 359 16.86 -10.68 13.70
N GLN A 360 17.07 -11.92 13.28
CA GLN A 360 16.11 -13.00 13.38
C GLN A 360 16.67 -13.98 14.43
N PRO A 361 16.29 -13.89 15.71
CA PRO A 361 16.98 -14.63 16.76
C PRO A 361 16.53 -16.09 16.79
N HIS A 362 17.23 -16.87 15.98
CA HIS A 362 17.27 -18.31 15.96
C HIS A 362 18.74 -18.72 15.85
N THR A 363 19.12 -19.91 16.33
CA THR A 363 20.52 -20.40 16.23
C THR A 363 21.07 -20.37 14.80
N ASN A 364 20.19 -20.44 13.81
CA ASN A 364 20.50 -20.39 12.38
C ASN A 364 19.84 -19.18 11.66
N GLY A 365 19.39 -18.15 12.37
CA GLY A 365 18.84 -16.94 11.74
C GLY A 365 19.92 -16.05 11.12
N TYR A 366 19.58 -14.87 10.63
CA TYR A 366 20.56 -13.82 10.31
C TYR A 366 20.57 -12.76 11.39
N THR A 367 21.72 -12.20 11.72
CA THR A 367 21.85 -11.11 12.69
C THR A 367 22.95 -10.15 12.26
N PHE A 368 22.59 -8.87 12.16
CA PHE A 368 23.52 -7.77 11.98
C PHE A 368 23.64 -7.01 13.30
N GLN A 369 24.85 -6.97 13.84
CA GLN A 369 25.11 -6.47 15.19
C GLN A 369 26.47 -5.79 15.27
N MET A 370 26.74 -5.14 16.39
CA MET A 370 28.04 -4.56 16.71
C MET A 370 28.60 -5.10 18.03
N THR A 371 29.92 -5.07 18.18
CA THR A 371 30.63 -5.42 19.41
C THR A 371 30.89 -4.19 20.27
N SER A 372 31.30 -4.41 21.53
CA SER A 372 31.76 -3.36 22.44
C SER A 372 33.00 -2.58 21.94
N GLY A 373 33.71 -3.08 20.92
CA GLY A 373 34.78 -2.37 20.23
C GLY A 373 34.33 -1.51 19.06
N GLY A 374 33.01 -1.45 18.79
CA GLY A 374 32.42 -0.77 17.63
C GLY A 374 32.40 -1.61 16.35
N GLU A 375 32.99 -2.80 16.37
CA GLU A 375 33.13 -3.64 15.17
C GLU A 375 31.77 -4.22 14.74
N LEU A 376 31.47 -4.12 13.46
CA LEU A 376 30.25 -4.68 12.87
C LEU A 376 30.44 -6.16 12.59
N SER A 377 29.40 -6.97 12.81
CA SER A 377 29.42 -8.40 12.54
C SER A 377 28.09 -8.89 12.00
N PHE A 378 28.16 -9.94 11.17
CA PHE A 378 27.02 -10.51 10.48
C PHE A 378 27.10 -12.03 10.40
N GLY A 379 25.95 -12.68 10.56
CA GLY A 379 25.77 -14.14 10.44
C GLY A 379 24.76 -14.70 11.45
N PRO A 380 24.65 -16.03 11.58
CA PRO A 380 23.84 -16.70 12.60
C PRO A 380 24.41 -16.55 14.01
N VAL A 381 23.77 -15.72 14.84
CA VAL A 381 24.14 -15.59 16.26
C VAL A 381 23.80 -16.87 17.02
N GLY A 382 24.83 -17.53 17.54
CA GLY A 382 24.76 -18.85 18.17
C GLY A 382 25.28 -20.01 17.30
N GLY A 383 25.59 -19.75 16.03
CA GLY A 383 26.25 -20.68 15.11
C GLY A 383 27.77 -20.50 15.07
N SER A 384 28.49 -21.42 14.42
CA SER A 384 29.96 -21.36 14.25
C SER A 384 30.43 -20.45 13.11
N VAL A 385 29.51 -19.83 12.37
CA VAL A 385 29.77 -19.10 11.12
C VAL A 385 29.33 -17.67 11.32
N VAL A 386 30.25 -16.79 11.70
CA VAL A 386 30.05 -15.33 11.78
C VAL A 386 31.28 -14.66 11.21
N THR A 387 31.10 -13.48 10.62
CA THR A 387 32.21 -12.68 10.13
C THR A 387 32.06 -11.23 10.56
N SER A 388 33.13 -10.46 10.47
CA SER A 388 33.19 -9.11 11.02
C SER A 388 33.93 -8.14 10.12
N SER A 389 33.64 -6.85 10.32
CA SER A 389 34.22 -5.78 9.52
C SER A 389 35.72 -5.61 9.72
N GLY A 390 36.28 -6.05 10.86
CA GLY A 390 37.67 -5.81 11.26
C GLY A 390 37.97 -4.36 11.68
N ALA A 391 36.97 -3.47 11.61
CA ALA A 391 37.08 -2.06 11.97
C ALA A 391 35.76 -1.56 12.59
N GLY A 392 35.87 -0.78 13.67
CA GLY A 392 34.72 -0.30 14.42
C GLY A 392 34.24 1.11 14.08
N ILE A 393 32.98 1.39 14.44
CA ILE A 393 32.39 2.73 14.45
C ILE A 393 32.68 3.47 15.76
N SER A 394 32.52 4.79 15.77
CA SER A 394 32.61 5.61 16.99
C SER A 394 31.24 5.75 17.66
N ALA A 395 31.23 6.03 18.97
CA ALA A 395 30.02 6.47 19.67
C ALA A 395 29.83 7.99 19.55
N GLY A 396 28.59 8.46 19.69
CA GLY A 396 28.26 9.88 19.76
C GLY A 396 28.11 10.60 18.43
N GLU A 397 28.10 9.89 17.31
CA GLU A 397 27.86 10.43 15.97
C GLU A 397 26.88 9.55 15.16
N TRP A 398 26.16 10.17 14.22
CA TRP A 398 25.36 9.43 13.24
C TRP A 398 26.30 8.76 12.24
N THR A 399 26.09 7.48 12.01
CA THR A 399 26.86 6.67 11.07
C THR A 399 25.90 5.79 10.30
N ASN A 400 26.00 5.75 8.97
CA ASN A 400 25.30 4.74 8.20
C ASN A 400 26.11 3.44 8.25
N VAL A 401 25.48 2.35 8.66
CA VAL A 401 26.09 1.03 8.73
C VAL A 401 25.30 0.06 7.87
N ALA A 402 25.99 -0.69 7.03
CA ALA A 402 25.36 -1.68 6.18
C ALA A 402 26.20 -2.94 6.03
N VAL A 403 25.51 -4.05 5.76
CA VAL A 403 26.11 -5.31 5.31
C VAL A 403 25.35 -5.82 4.08
N SER A 404 26.08 -6.13 3.02
CA SER A 404 25.58 -6.75 1.79
C SER A 404 26.20 -8.15 1.66
N TYR A 405 25.38 -9.19 1.61
CA TYR A 405 25.80 -10.58 1.57
C TYR A 405 25.35 -11.24 0.27
N ASP A 406 26.30 -11.70 -0.55
CA ASP A 406 26.06 -12.29 -1.88
C ASP A 406 25.86 -13.83 -1.86
N GLY A 407 25.82 -14.44 -0.66
CA GLY A 407 25.82 -15.90 -0.47
C GLY A 407 27.21 -16.52 -0.30
N VAL A 408 28.28 -15.74 -0.47
CA VAL A 408 29.68 -16.17 -0.38
C VAL A 408 30.52 -15.23 0.50
N ASN A 409 30.33 -13.91 0.38
CA ASN A 409 31.06 -12.85 1.08
C ASN A 409 30.09 -11.86 1.70
N ALA A 410 30.41 -11.36 2.90
CA ALA A 410 29.67 -10.29 3.56
C ALA A 410 30.46 -8.99 3.45
N SER A 411 30.01 -8.08 2.58
CA SER A 411 30.59 -6.76 2.39
C SER A 411 30.04 -5.78 3.41
N PHE A 412 30.89 -5.23 4.28
CA PHE A 412 30.51 -4.24 5.29
C PHE A 412 30.81 -2.83 4.81
N TYR A 413 29.88 -1.91 5.06
CA TYR A 413 29.97 -0.51 4.68
C TYR A 413 29.76 0.40 5.89
N VAL A 414 30.52 1.48 5.93
CA VAL A 414 30.38 2.58 6.90
C VAL A 414 30.33 3.89 6.12
N ASP A 415 29.27 4.67 6.31
CA ASP A 415 28.96 5.88 5.54
C ASP A 415 29.03 5.67 4.02
N GLY A 416 28.53 4.51 3.58
CA GLY A 416 28.52 4.11 2.17
C GLY A 416 29.88 3.76 1.59
N ARG A 417 30.93 3.66 2.42
CA ARG A 417 32.26 3.22 1.99
C ARG A 417 32.48 1.76 2.39
N LEU A 418 32.93 0.93 1.45
CA LEU A 418 33.33 -0.45 1.73
C LEU A 418 34.50 -0.47 2.74
N VAL A 419 34.31 -1.19 3.83
CA VAL A 419 35.31 -1.38 4.90
C VAL A 419 36.05 -2.69 4.72
N SER A 420 35.29 -3.78 4.48
CA SER A 420 35.83 -5.12 4.24
C SER A 420 34.79 -6.01 3.58
N SER A 421 35.23 -7.13 3.01
CA SER A 421 34.37 -8.15 2.40
C SER A 421 34.91 -9.56 2.69
N PRO A 422 34.88 -10.00 3.96
CA PRO A 422 35.31 -11.34 4.32
C PRO A 422 34.34 -12.42 3.81
N ALA A 423 34.89 -13.61 3.55
CA ALA A 423 34.10 -14.78 3.21
C ALA A 423 33.17 -15.18 4.36
N LEU A 424 31.96 -15.62 4.02
CA LEU A 424 30.96 -16.16 4.92
C LEU A 424 30.20 -17.29 4.21
N SER A 425 30.42 -18.52 4.65
CA SER A 425 29.76 -19.68 4.07
C SER A 425 28.24 -19.60 4.24
N LEU A 426 27.49 -19.91 3.18
CA LEU A 426 26.03 -19.98 3.21
C LEU A 426 25.53 -20.93 4.30
N TRP A 427 24.46 -20.53 4.99
CA TRP A 427 23.78 -21.33 6.01
C TRP A 427 22.27 -21.36 5.76
N SER A 428 21.59 -22.34 6.35
CA SER A 428 20.14 -22.46 6.23
C SER A 428 19.42 -21.64 7.30
N VAL A 429 18.56 -20.72 6.88
CA VAL A 429 17.72 -19.94 7.79
C VAL A 429 16.41 -20.68 8.09
N THR A 430 16.08 -20.82 9.37
CA THR A 430 14.83 -21.43 9.83
C THR A 430 13.83 -20.34 10.19
N GLY A 431 12.55 -20.54 9.82
CA GLY A 431 11.46 -19.59 10.07
C GLY A 431 11.41 -19.01 11.49
N GLY A 432 11.32 -17.68 11.63
CA GLY A 432 11.23 -17.01 12.93
C GLY A 432 10.91 -15.51 12.85
N SER A 433 10.61 -14.90 13.99
CA SER A 433 10.35 -13.46 14.08
C SER A 433 11.60 -12.63 13.81
N VAL A 434 11.42 -11.46 13.22
CA VAL A 434 12.50 -10.49 12.97
C VAL A 434 12.34 -9.27 13.86
N PHE A 435 13.44 -8.79 14.42
CA PHE A 435 13.49 -7.68 15.36
C PHE A 435 14.51 -6.62 14.93
N VAL A 436 14.23 -5.36 15.27
CA VAL A 436 15.20 -4.26 15.21
C VAL A 436 15.54 -3.84 16.63
N GLY A 437 16.82 -3.67 16.92
CA GLY A 437 17.30 -3.22 18.23
C GLY A 437 17.46 -4.31 19.31
N ARG A 438 17.22 -5.59 19.00
CA ARG A 438 17.51 -6.71 19.92
C ARG A 438 17.92 -8.00 19.21
N ALA A 439 18.51 -8.93 19.97
CA ALA A 439 18.70 -10.33 19.57
C ALA A 439 18.36 -11.30 20.73
N GLY A 440 17.23 -12.01 20.64
CA GLY A 440 16.92 -13.20 21.45
C GLY A 440 16.81 -12.99 22.97
N ALA A 441 17.04 -14.08 23.75
CA ALA A 441 16.70 -14.18 25.17
C ALA A 441 17.84 -13.82 26.17
N THR A 442 19.02 -13.38 25.71
CA THR A 442 20.12 -12.89 26.57
C THR A 442 20.92 -11.81 25.83
N PRO A 443 21.26 -10.69 26.48
CA PRO A 443 20.91 -9.36 25.97
C PRO A 443 21.95 -8.74 25.04
N ASN A 444 21.48 -8.23 23.89
CA ASN A 444 22.16 -7.25 23.03
C ASN A 444 21.12 -6.19 22.59
N TYR A 445 20.58 -5.42 23.53
CA TYR A 445 19.62 -4.35 23.26
C TYR A 445 20.35 -3.08 22.83
N PHE A 446 19.90 -2.47 21.74
CA PHE A 446 20.53 -1.27 21.20
C PHE A 446 20.39 -0.08 22.16
N ASN A 447 21.48 0.65 22.38
CA ASN A 447 21.48 1.86 23.19
C ASN A 447 21.85 3.07 22.32
N GLY A 448 20.87 3.88 21.98
CA GLY A 448 21.05 5.03 21.11
C GLY A 448 19.88 5.23 20.17
N LYS A 449 20.13 5.88 19.03
CA LYS A 449 19.11 6.20 18.03
C LYS A 449 19.28 5.36 16.78
N MET A 450 18.18 4.95 16.17
CA MET A 450 18.17 4.35 14.83
C MET A 450 17.20 5.10 13.91
N ASP A 451 17.58 5.18 12.64
CA ASP A 451 16.84 5.83 11.55
C ASP A 451 17.04 5.01 10.25
N ASP A 452 16.10 5.12 9.31
CA ASP A 452 16.16 4.55 7.95
C ASP A 452 16.70 3.10 7.90
N VAL A 453 16.04 2.19 8.62
CA VAL A 453 16.36 0.76 8.61
C VAL A 453 15.77 0.11 7.36
N LEU A 454 16.65 -0.37 6.50
CA LEU A 454 16.35 -1.01 5.23
C LEU A 454 16.79 -2.47 5.25
N ILE A 455 15.92 -3.37 4.79
CA ILE A 455 16.26 -4.77 4.54
C ILE A 455 15.90 -5.10 3.10
N TYR A 456 16.85 -5.62 2.35
CA TYR A 456 16.70 -6.10 0.99
C TYR A 456 16.91 -7.61 0.96
N ALA A 457 16.09 -8.30 0.17
CA ALA A 457 16.20 -9.74 -0.06
C ALA A 457 17.27 -10.11 -1.12
N TYR A 458 18.20 -9.20 -1.40
CA TYR A 458 19.28 -9.36 -2.37
C TYR A 458 20.52 -8.57 -1.93
N ASP A 459 21.69 -8.94 -2.45
CA ASP A 459 22.93 -8.21 -2.26
C ASP A 459 22.92 -6.93 -3.12
N ARG A 460 23.47 -5.85 -2.56
CA ARG A 460 23.57 -4.55 -3.21
C ARG A 460 25.01 -4.16 -3.43
N THR A 461 25.25 -3.46 -4.52
CA THR A 461 26.55 -2.91 -4.90
C THR A 461 26.92 -1.72 -4.01
N LEU A 462 28.20 -1.32 -4.04
CA LEU A 462 28.68 -0.11 -3.34
C LEU A 462 27.87 1.13 -3.72
N PHE A 463 27.56 1.33 -5.01
CA PHE A 463 26.82 2.50 -5.47
C PHE A 463 25.41 2.52 -4.90
N GLU A 464 24.72 1.39 -4.90
CA GLU A 464 23.37 1.28 -4.37
C GLU A 464 23.33 1.49 -2.85
N VAL A 465 24.28 0.91 -2.11
CA VAL A 465 24.42 1.17 -0.66
C VAL A 465 24.72 2.66 -0.42
N TYR A 466 25.54 3.29 -1.26
CA TYR A 466 25.82 4.72 -1.17
C TYR A 466 24.57 5.59 -1.45
N VAL A 467 23.62 5.13 -2.28
CA VAL A 467 22.33 5.81 -2.50
C VAL A 467 21.50 5.89 -1.22
N ASP A 468 21.57 4.90 -0.33
CA ASP A 468 20.90 4.95 0.98
C ASP A 468 21.45 6.05 1.88
N VAL A 469 22.75 6.34 1.78
CA VAL A 469 23.44 7.36 2.59
C VAL A 469 23.02 8.78 2.20
N ILE A 470 22.83 9.02 0.90
CA ILE A 470 22.53 10.38 0.41
C ILE A 470 21.03 10.69 0.39
N GLY A 471 20.18 9.67 0.60
CA GLY A 471 18.74 9.73 0.30
C GLY A 471 18.52 9.90 -1.20
N ALA A 472 17.60 9.15 -1.81
CA ALA A 472 17.37 9.26 -3.25
C ALA A 472 17.09 10.73 -3.67
N ALA A 473 18.06 11.34 -4.36
CA ALA A 473 18.20 12.74 -4.81
C ALA A 473 18.95 13.73 -3.88
N VAL A 474 20.11 14.18 -4.36
CA VAL A 474 20.86 15.33 -3.84
C VAL A 474 19.96 16.58 -3.85
N LYS A 475 19.54 17.05 -2.67
CA LYS A 475 18.86 18.35 -2.49
C LYS A 475 19.83 19.36 -1.88
N PHE A 476 20.30 20.34 -2.66
CA PHE A 476 21.08 21.46 -2.14
C PHE A 476 20.17 22.60 -1.64
N GLY A 477 20.42 23.08 -0.41
CA GLY A 477 20.09 24.45 -0.02
C GLY A 477 18.71 24.71 0.62
N LYS A 478 18.31 23.97 1.66
CA LYS A 478 17.31 24.47 2.61
C LYS A 478 17.92 24.71 3.99
N THR A 479 17.54 25.82 4.59
CA THR A 479 17.63 26.05 6.04
C THR A 479 16.66 25.07 6.71
N GLN A 480 17.15 24.35 7.71
CA GLN A 480 16.45 23.30 8.44
C GLN A 480 15.42 23.93 9.38
N SER A 481 14.13 23.64 9.20
CA SER A 481 13.18 23.65 10.32
C SER A 481 12.92 22.19 10.69
N LEU A 482 13.17 21.86 11.96
CA LEU A 482 12.84 20.56 12.55
C LEU A 482 11.33 20.57 12.77
N GLU A 483 10.54 20.12 11.81
CA GLU A 483 9.11 19.93 12.01
C GLU A 483 8.76 18.44 11.92
N PRO A 484 8.06 17.88 12.93
CA PRO A 484 7.59 16.50 12.91
C PRO A 484 6.70 16.16 11.72
N ALA A 485 6.83 14.94 11.20
CA ALA A 485 5.80 14.36 10.33
C ALA A 485 4.51 13.98 11.10
N ASN A 486 4.53 14.14 12.44
CA ASN A 486 3.35 14.36 13.27
C ASN A 486 3.42 15.68 14.07
N ALA A 487 3.97 16.75 13.47
CA ALA A 487 3.19 17.96 13.56
C ALA A 487 1.90 17.47 12.92
N GLN A 488 0.79 17.57 13.66
CA GLN A 488 -0.45 17.89 12.98
C GLN A 488 -0.02 18.71 11.78
N VAL A 489 -0.23 18.21 10.56
CA VAL A 489 -0.36 19.09 9.41
C VAL A 489 -1.03 20.31 9.99
N ALA A 490 -0.38 21.48 10.01
CA ALA A 490 -0.86 22.59 10.82
C ALA A 490 -2.26 22.93 10.32
N CYS A 491 -3.25 22.28 10.92
CA CYS A 491 -4.55 22.18 10.34
C CYS A 491 -5.15 23.56 10.59
N PRO A 492 -5.84 24.13 9.60
CA PRO A 492 -6.55 25.38 9.84
C PRO A 492 -7.42 25.24 11.09
N SER A 493 -7.63 26.35 11.81
CA SER A 493 -8.47 26.33 13.02
C SER A 493 -9.81 25.66 12.71
N GLY A 494 -10.20 24.69 13.55
CA GLY A 494 -11.43 23.91 13.33
C GLY A 494 -11.27 22.67 12.44
N PHE A 495 -10.09 22.35 11.94
CA PHE A 495 -9.82 21.15 11.18
C PHE A 495 -9.10 20.09 12.03
N VAL A 496 -9.25 18.83 11.66
CA VAL A 496 -8.51 17.69 12.23
C VAL A 496 -7.65 17.02 11.17
N HIS A 497 -6.50 16.52 11.59
CA HIS A 497 -5.61 15.73 10.76
C HIS A 497 -6.18 14.32 10.53
N VAL A 498 -6.18 13.89 9.28
CA VAL A 498 -6.58 12.56 8.84
C VAL A 498 -5.37 11.86 8.22
N PRO A 499 -4.94 10.71 8.79
CA PRO A 499 -3.94 9.88 8.16
C PRO A 499 -4.43 9.37 6.81
N GLY A 500 -3.61 9.50 5.77
CA GLY A 500 -3.92 9.07 4.41
C GLY A 500 -4.18 7.56 4.31
N ASP A 501 -4.96 7.17 3.30
CA ASP A 501 -5.16 5.78 2.91
C ASP A 501 -4.76 5.57 1.43
N PRO A 502 -3.73 4.77 1.17
CA PRO A 502 -3.25 4.39 -0.16
C PRO A 502 -4.31 3.70 -1.02
N LEU A 503 -5.27 2.99 -0.41
CA LEU A 503 -6.40 2.37 -1.14
C LEU A 503 -7.20 3.42 -1.93
N TYR A 504 -7.23 4.65 -1.42
CA TYR A 504 -7.94 5.77 -2.04
C TYR A 504 -7.02 6.80 -2.69
N GLY A 505 -5.72 6.51 -2.75
CA GLY A 505 -4.71 7.42 -3.28
C GLY A 505 -4.63 8.74 -2.49
N THR A 506 -4.99 8.72 -1.20
CA THR A 506 -4.94 9.92 -0.34
C THR A 506 -3.63 9.95 0.45
N SER A 507 -2.94 11.09 0.43
CA SER A 507 -1.93 11.42 1.43
C SER A 507 -2.63 11.90 2.72
N ASP A 508 -1.86 12.18 3.77
CA ASP A 508 -2.39 12.90 4.93
C ASP A 508 -3.03 14.22 4.50
N PHE A 509 -4.15 14.57 5.15
CA PHE A 509 -4.89 15.80 4.88
C PHE A 509 -5.57 16.33 6.14
N CYS A 510 -6.01 17.59 6.10
CA CYS A 510 -6.86 18.17 7.13
C CYS A 510 -8.30 18.23 6.64
N VAL A 511 -9.26 17.97 7.52
CA VAL A 511 -10.70 18.12 7.24
C VAL A 511 -11.40 18.85 8.37
N MET A 512 -12.43 19.63 8.05
CA MET A 512 -13.25 20.29 9.06
C MET A 512 -13.77 19.30 10.12
N LYS A 513 -13.50 19.59 11.40
CA LYS A 513 -13.92 18.78 12.56
C LYS A 513 -15.43 18.71 12.72
N TYR A 514 -16.09 19.84 12.51
CA TYR A 514 -17.54 20.04 12.54
C TYR A 514 -18.05 20.40 11.14
N GLN A 515 -19.37 20.30 10.90
CA GLN A 515 -19.98 20.86 9.68
C GLN A 515 -19.54 22.31 9.46
N ALA A 516 -19.41 22.73 8.19
CA ALA A 516 -19.20 24.11 7.82
C ALA A 516 -20.33 25.02 8.35
N LYS A 517 -19.95 26.15 8.95
CA LYS A 517 -20.84 27.15 9.54
C LYS A 517 -20.48 28.54 9.03
N CYS A 518 -21.44 29.45 9.11
CA CYS A 518 -21.19 30.85 8.78
C CYS A 518 -20.78 31.60 10.05
N ASP A 519 -19.64 32.27 10.00
CA ASP A 519 -19.23 33.32 10.93
C ASP A 519 -19.60 34.66 10.29
N ALA A 520 -20.77 35.20 10.64
CA ALA A 520 -21.33 36.38 10.01
C ALA A 520 -20.92 37.68 10.71
N ASP A 521 -20.42 37.62 11.95
CA ASP A 521 -19.96 38.79 12.70
C ASP A 521 -18.42 38.91 12.78
N GLY A 522 -17.69 37.89 12.33
CA GLY A 522 -16.24 37.86 12.19
C GLY A 522 -15.50 37.57 13.49
N ASP A 523 -16.13 36.91 14.46
CA ASP A 523 -15.52 36.57 15.75
C ASP A 523 -14.72 35.25 15.74
N GLY A 524 -14.73 34.54 14.61
CA GLY A 524 -14.09 33.24 14.40
C GLY A 524 -14.96 32.05 14.81
N VAL A 525 -16.22 32.26 15.18
CA VAL A 525 -17.17 31.24 15.65
C VAL A 525 -18.41 31.22 14.78
N GLY A 526 -18.91 30.02 14.49
CA GLY A 526 -20.14 29.87 13.72
C GLY A 526 -21.35 30.45 14.45
N ASP A 527 -22.11 31.28 13.74
CA ASP A 527 -23.33 31.90 14.23
C ASP A 527 -24.50 30.93 14.26
N THR A 528 -25.39 31.14 15.24
CA THR A 528 -26.69 30.47 15.24
C THR A 528 -27.63 31.19 14.27
N ALA A 529 -28.50 30.44 13.58
CA ALA A 529 -29.59 31.00 12.79
C ALA A 529 -30.74 31.47 13.70
N SER A 530 -30.45 32.37 14.64
CA SER A 530 -31.37 32.91 15.62
C SER A 530 -31.04 34.37 15.92
N GLY A 531 -31.87 35.05 16.73
CA GLY A 531 -31.64 36.47 17.06
C GLY A 531 -31.53 37.36 15.82
N ALA A 532 -30.38 38.02 15.64
CA ALA A 532 -30.09 38.90 14.50
C ALA A 532 -30.15 38.16 13.14
N TYR A 533 -29.87 36.85 13.12
CA TYR A 533 -29.82 36.02 11.92
C TYR A 533 -31.03 35.08 11.79
N ALA A 534 -32.12 35.34 12.52
CA ALA A 534 -33.32 34.48 12.49
C ALA A 534 -33.94 34.35 11.08
N SER A 535 -33.79 35.35 10.21
CA SER A 535 -34.22 35.29 8.80
C SER A 535 -33.46 34.26 7.97
N CYS A 536 -32.28 33.84 8.43
CA CYS A 536 -31.44 32.84 7.78
C CYS A 536 -31.72 31.41 8.27
N ASN A 537 -32.62 31.20 9.24
CA ASN A 537 -32.98 29.87 9.69
C ASN A 537 -33.88 29.18 8.65
N THR A 538 -33.57 27.93 8.33
CA THR A 538 -34.40 27.11 7.44
C THR A 538 -35.67 26.54 8.09
N GLY A 539 -35.83 26.74 9.41
CA GLY A 539 -36.81 26.11 10.28
C GLY A 539 -36.30 24.85 11.00
N TYR A 540 -35.03 24.49 10.81
CA TYR A 540 -34.41 23.25 11.32
C TYR A 540 -33.05 23.48 11.98
N ASP A 541 -32.79 24.71 12.46
CA ASP A 541 -31.51 25.13 13.04
C ASP A 541 -30.30 24.93 12.11
N THR A 542 -30.55 25.03 10.81
CA THR A 542 -29.52 25.18 9.77
C THR A 542 -29.61 26.57 9.14
N TRP A 543 -28.47 27.01 8.60
CA TRP A 543 -28.32 28.32 7.96
C TRP A 543 -28.61 28.23 6.47
N GLY A 544 -29.68 28.87 6.00
CA GLY A 544 -30.13 28.79 4.61
C GLY A 544 -29.38 29.73 3.67
N ASN A 545 -28.35 29.24 2.98
CA ASN A 545 -27.44 30.07 2.17
C ASN A 545 -28.14 30.82 1.02
N ILE A 546 -29.14 30.23 0.38
CA ILE A 546 -29.92 30.88 -0.70
C ILE A 546 -31.03 31.82 -0.22
N LEU A 547 -31.21 31.98 1.10
CA LEU A 547 -32.20 32.94 1.62
C LEU A 547 -31.69 34.37 1.39
N SER A 548 -32.62 35.31 1.21
CA SER A 548 -32.27 36.69 0.86
C SER A 548 -31.44 37.34 1.96
N GLY A 549 -30.24 37.80 1.63
CA GLY A 549 -29.33 38.43 2.59
C GLY A 549 -28.60 37.44 3.48
N CYS A 550 -28.62 36.14 3.16
CA CYS A 550 -28.07 35.07 4.00
C CYS A 550 -26.85 34.37 3.42
N ARG A 551 -26.33 34.81 2.28
CA ARG A 551 -25.10 34.25 1.71
C ARG A 551 -23.92 34.64 2.58
N CYS A 552 -23.25 33.64 3.13
CA CYS A 552 -22.26 33.86 4.18
C CYS A 552 -21.15 34.82 3.74
N ILE A 553 -20.55 34.55 2.59
CA ILE A 553 -19.44 35.34 2.06
C ILE A 553 -19.99 36.59 1.34
N GLU A 554 -20.95 36.42 0.43
CA GLU A 554 -21.33 37.48 -0.52
C GLU A 554 -22.27 38.55 0.05
N ASP A 555 -23.22 38.17 0.92
CA ASP A 555 -24.16 39.13 1.50
C ASP A 555 -23.65 39.70 2.82
N MET A 556 -22.99 38.87 3.63
CA MET A 556 -22.56 39.26 4.98
C MET A 556 -21.08 39.65 5.05
N GLY A 557 -20.26 39.27 4.08
CA GLY A 557 -18.81 39.44 4.18
C GLY A 557 -18.18 38.56 5.27
N GLY A 558 -18.88 37.49 5.66
CA GLY A 558 -18.46 36.57 6.71
C GLY A 558 -17.56 35.44 6.19
N ASP A 559 -17.11 34.60 7.12
CA ASP A 559 -16.20 33.48 6.85
C ASP A 559 -16.87 32.13 7.06
N VAL A 560 -16.36 31.11 6.35
CA VAL A 560 -16.80 29.73 6.55
C VAL A 560 -15.88 29.08 7.58
N VAL A 561 -16.43 28.74 8.74
CA VAL A 561 -15.68 28.21 9.88
C VAL A 561 -16.14 26.82 10.27
N SER A 562 -15.29 26.10 11.02
CA SER A 562 -15.63 24.80 11.62
C SER A 562 -15.50 24.86 13.14
N THR A 563 -16.60 25.20 13.81
CA THR A 563 -16.67 25.35 15.27
C THR A 563 -17.76 24.48 15.88
N PRO A 564 -17.72 24.16 17.18
CA PRO A 564 -18.78 23.38 17.80
C PRO A 564 -20.12 24.14 17.84
N GLN A 565 -20.09 25.45 18.06
CA GLN A 565 -21.24 26.34 18.04
C GLN A 565 -21.62 26.76 16.62
N GLY A 566 -22.91 27.07 16.45
CA GLY A 566 -23.51 27.65 15.25
C GLY A 566 -24.37 26.69 14.43
N ALA A 567 -25.13 27.25 13.49
CA ALA A 567 -26.01 26.51 12.61
C ALA A 567 -25.23 26.01 11.37
N PRO A 568 -25.26 24.70 11.03
CA PRO A 568 -24.65 24.21 9.81
C PRO A 568 -25.18 24.94 8.58
N ILE A 569 -24.30 25.34 7.66
CA ILE A 569 -24.72 25.89 6.37
C ILE A 569 -25.47 24.81 5.60
N ALA A 570 -26.66 25.16 5.14
CA ALA A 570 -27.53 24.34 4.34
C ALA A 570 -28.20 25.17 3.23
N ARG A 571 -29.10 24.54 2.47
CA ARG A 571 -29.67 25.10 1.25
C ARG A 571 -28.58 25.70 0.34
N ILE A 572 -27.55 24.89 0.09
CA ILE A 572 -26.39 25.24 -0.70
C ILE A 572 -26.17 24.14 -1.75
N ALA A 573 -25.82 24.52 -2.98
CA ALA A 573 -25.48 23.57 -4.03
C ALA A 573 -24.06 23.01 -3.80
N GLN A 574 -23.78 21.81 -4.32
CA GLN A 574 -22.41 21.30 -4.41
C GLN A 574 -21.60 22.19 -5.37
N ASN A 575 -22.16 22.40 -6.57
CA ASN A 575 -21.60 23.24 -7.62
C ASN A 575 -22.76 23.86 -8.42
N ALA A 576 -22.86 25.18 -8.39
CA ALA A 576 -23.90 25.97 -9.04
C ALA A 576 -23.46 26.54 -10.40
N GLY A 577 -22.50 25.90 -11.07
CA GLY A 577 -22.13 26.21 -12.45
C GLY A 577 -21.50 27.59 -12.64
N GLY A 578 -20.69 28.04 -11.66
CA GLY A 578 -19.94 29.29 -11.75
C GLY A 578 -20.63 30.52 -11.14
N SER A 579 -21.73 30.34 -10.39
CA SER A 579 -22.38 31.44 -9.65
C SER A 579 -21.58 31.94 -8.43
N GLY A 580 -20.59 31.16 -7.99
CA GLY A 580 -19.71 31.47 -6.86
C GLY A 580 -20.30 31.19 -5.47
N VAL A 581 -21.60 30.91 -5.37
CA VAL A 581 -22.36 30.79 -4.11
C VAL A 581 -22.66 29.32 -3.73
N ASP A 582 -21.68 28.44 -3.91
CA ASP A 582 -21.80 26.99 -3.70
C ASP A 582 -20.71 26.42 -2.78
N ALA A 583 -20.91 25.20 -2.29
CA ALA A 583 -20.03 24.56 -1.31
C ALA A 583 -18.59 24.45 -1.82
N ARG A 584 -18.40 24.08 -3.09
CA ARG A 584 -17.09 24.02 -3.73
C ARG A 584 -16.39 25.38 -3.71
N THR A 585 -17.08 26.44 -4.13
CA THR A 585 -16.51 27.79 -4.17
C THR A 585 -16.22 28.33 -2.77
N TYR A 586 -17.07 28.01 -1.78
CA TYR A 586 -16.87 28.43 -0.39
C TYR A 586 -15.58 27.85 0.19
N CYS A 587 -15.28 26.57 -0.06
CA CYS A 587 -13.99 26.00 0.32
C CYS A 587 -12.83 26.64 -0.46
N GLN A 588 -12.97 26.79 -1.78
CA GLN A 588 -11.90 27.31 -2.65
C GLN A 588 -11.50 28.76 -2.35
N THR A 589 -12.46 29.62 -1.99
CA THR A 589 -12.20 31.02 -1.62
C THR A 589 -11.28 31.13 -0.40
N GLN A 590 -11.31 30.14 0.48
CA GLN A 590 -10.49 30.07 1.70
C GLN A 590 -9.18 29.27 1.50
N GLY A 591 -8.88 28.85 0.25
CA GLY A 591 -7.69 28.04 -0.07
C GLY A 591 -7.84 26.55 0.23
N TRP A 592 -9.07 26.07 0.42
CA TRP A 592 -9.41 24.66 0.68
C TRP A 592 -10.14 24.04 -0.51
N HIS A 593 -10.47 22.75 -0.44
CA HIS A 593 -11.36 22.09 -1.40
C HIS A 593 -12.53 21.42 -0.68
N LEU A 594 -13.62 21.19 -1.40
CA LEU A 594 -14.73 20.39 -0.90
C LEU A 594 -14.23 18.95 -0.73
N VAL A 595 -14.53 18.30 0.41
CA VAL A 595 -14.07 16.92 0.68
C VAL A 595 -14.40 16.01 -0.49
N THR A 596 -13.41 15.26 -0.97
CA THR A 596 -13.61 14.24 -2.02
C THR A 596 -14.15 12.94 -1.43
N ASN A 597 -14.69 12.07 -2.27
CA ASN A 597 -15.18 10.76 -1.89
C ASN A 597 -14.04 9.88 -1.40
N ASN A 598 -12.86 10.01 -2.00
CA ASN A 598 -11.67 9.30 -1.57
C ASN A 598 -11.26 9.73 -0.16
N GLU A 599 -11.21 11.03 0.13
CA GLU A 599 -10.96 11.55 1.49
C GLU A 599 -12.04 11.12 2.48
N TRP A 600 -13.32 11.17 2.09
CA TRP A 600 -14.41 10.68 2.92
C TRP A 600 -14.22 9.20 3.28
N MET A 601 -13.86 8.38 2.29
CA MET A 601 -13.69 6.96 2.48
C MET A 601 -12.42 6.63 3.26
N THR A 602 -11.36 7.44 3.14
CA THR A 602 -10.17 7.38 4.02
C THR A 602 -10.58 7.55 5.47
N ILE A 603 -11.40 8.57 5.77
CA ILE A 603 -11.94 8.77 7.12
C ILE A 603 -12.76 7.54 7.53
N ALA A 604 -13.73 7.12 6.71
CA ALA A 604 -14.62 6.00 7.04
C ALA A 604 -13.87 4.67 7.30
N ARG A 605 -12.83 4.35 6.52
CA ARG A 605 -11.95 3.18 6.74
C ARG A 605 -11.16 3.27 8.02
N ASN A 606 -10.69 4.47 8.34
CA ASN A 606 -9.98 4.71 9.59
C ASN A 606 -10.92 4.41 10.78
N LEU A 607 -12.15 4.93 10.73
CA LEU A 607 -13.12 4.79 11.79
C LEU A 607 -13.59 3.35 12.02
N GLU A 608 -13.89 2.60 10.95
CA GLU A 608 -14.45 1.25 11.08
C GLU A 608 -13.48 0.24 11.71
N ARG A 609 -12.16 0.48 11.59
CA ARG A 609 -11.11 -0.40 12.14
C ARG A 609 -10.93 -0.22 13.64
N LEU A 610 -11.43 0.88 14.21
CA LEU A 610 -11.16 1.26 15.60
C LEU A 610 -12.33 0.89 16.49
N GLY A 611 -12.08 0.02 17.46
CA GLY A 611 -13.11 -0.44 18.40
C GLY A 611 -13.76 0.70 19.21
N SER A 612 -13.07 1.82 19.39
CA SER A 612 -13.60 3.04 20.04
C SER A 612 -14.87 3.59 19.36
N ASN A 613 -15.06 3.29 18.06
CA ASN A 613 -16.23 3.71 17.29
C ASN A 613 -17.35 2.66 17.26
N TRP A 614 -17.17 1.51 17.91
CA TRP A 614 -18.16 0.44 17.99
C TRP A 614 -18.78 0.41 19.38
N CYS A 615 -20.04 0.82 19.46
CA CYS A 615 -20.76 1.11 20.70
C CYS A 615 -22.11 0.38 20.75
N ALA A 616 -22.73 0.34 21.92
CA ALA A 616 -24.16 0.07 22.01
C ALA A 616 -24.95 1.14 21.23
N LEU A 617 -26.18 0.81 20.82
CA LEU A 617 -27.01 1.68 19.97
C LEU A 617 -27.20 3.10 20.56
N ASN A 618 -27.22 3.20 21.89
CA ASN A 618 -27.36 4.47 22.60
C ASN A 618 -26.04 5.25 22.80
N GLY A 619 -24.95 4.82 22.16
CA GLY A 619 -23.63 5.44 22.27
C GLY A 619 -22.79 5.04 23.48
N THR A 620 -23.28 4.14 24.35
CA THR A 620 -22.55 3.67 25.54
C THR A 620 -21.68 2.44 25.24
N GLY A 621 -20.78 2.10 26.18
CA GLY A 621 -20.05 0.83 26.15
C GLY A 621 -19.18 0.64 24.92
N CYS A 622 -18.57 1.70 24.40
CA CYS A 622 -17.70 1.65 23.22
C CYS A 622 -16.37 0.95 23.50
N GLY A 623 -15.61 0.65 22.43
CA GLY A 623 -14.35 -0.12 22.53
C GLY A 623 -14.51 -1.58 22.07
N ASN A 624 -15.64 -1.92 21.45
CA ASN A 624 -15.90 -3.29 21.03
C ASN A 624 -15.17 -3.63 19.72
N SER A 625 -14.90 -4.91 19.47
CA SER A 625 -14.31 -5.33 18.20
C SER A 625 -15.19 -4.92 17.00
N PRO A 626 -14.62 -4.51 15.86
CA PRO A 626 -15.39 -4.16 14.67
C PRO A 626 -16.42 -5.21 14.29
N GLY A 627 -17.64 -4.78 13.94
CA GLY A 627 -18.76 -5.65 13.58
C GLY A 627 -19.49 -6.32 14.76
N SER A 628 -18.95 -6.28 15.99
CA SER A 628 -19.60 -6.93 17.14
C SER A 628 -20.83 -6.16 17.67
N GLN A 629 -20.79 -4.83 17.57
CA GLN A 629 -21.87 -3.92 17.99
C GLN A 629 -22.27 -2.99 16.82
N TYR A 630 -22.63 -1.74 17.13
CA TYR A 630 -23.03 -0.74 16.14
C TYR A 630 -21.90 0.26 15.91
N LEU A 631 -21.60 0.54 14.65
CA LEU A 631 -20.78 1.69 14.30
C LEU A 631 -21.57 2.97 14.59
N VAL A 632 -20.94 3.94 15.23
CA VAL A 632 -21.58 5.21 15.62
C VAL A 632 -22.24 5.87 14.39
N ALA A 633 -23.53 6.20 14.52
CA ALA A 633 -24.37 6.66 13.41
C ALA A 633 -24.87 8.12 13.54
N GLY A 634 -24.37 8.87 14.52
CA GLY A 634 -24.71 10.28 14.71
C GLY A 634 -26.16 10.53 15.12
N HIS A 635 -26.56 11.81 15.07
CA HIS A 635 -27.94 12.21 15.32
C HIS A 635 -28.81 11.86 14.11
N ASN A 636 -29.81 10.98 14.28
CA ASN A 636 -30.54 10.40 13.15
C ASN A 636 -31.97 9.89 13.43
N ASP A 637 -32.52 10.04 14.64
CA ASP A 637 -33.82 9.46 15.03
C ASP A 637 -35.00 10.45 15.00
N ASN A 638 -34.76 11.68 14.53
CA ASN A 638 -35.70 12.79 14.48
C ASN A 638 -36.14 13.30 15.87
N GLY A 639 -35.37 12.98 16.92
CA GLY A 639 -35.57 13.43 18.30
C GLY A 639 -34.38 14.26 18.80
N PRO A 640 -34.39 15.60 18.66
CA PRO A 640 -35.41 16.43 18.02
C PRO A 640 -35.29 16.46 16.48
N ALA A 641 -36.30 17.03 15.82
CA ALA A 641 -36.38 17.09 14.35
C ALA A 641 -35.62 18.30 13.78
N LEU A 642 -34.36 18.51 14.19
CA LEU A 642 -33.55 19.69 13.84
C LEU A 642 -32.06 19.38 13.95
N ALA A 643 -31.21 20.20 13.32
CA ALA A 643 -29.77 20.07 13.45
C ALA A 643 -29.30 20.46 14.85
N LEU A 644 -28.32 19.73 15.38
CA LEU A 644 -27.80 19.95 16.73
C LEU A 644 -26.42 20.60 16.72
N GLN A 645 -26.16 21.52 17.64
CA GLN A 645 -24.81 22.03 17.89
C GLN A 645 -23.96 20.95 18.58
N ALA A 646 -22.65 20.96 18.33
CA ALA A 646 -21.72 20.06 19.01
C ALA A 646 -21.29 20.64 20.37
N SER A 647 -20.68 19.80 21.21
CA SER A 647 -20.04 20.27 22.45
C SER A 647 -18.63 20.78 22.17
N THR A 648 -18.14 21.68 23.01
CA THR A 648 -16.70 22.04 23.07
C THR A 648 -15.84 20.95 23.70
N ASP A 649 -16.46 19.97 24.35
CA ASP A 649 -15.80 18.85 25.01
C ASP A 649 -16.10 17.55 24.24
N ASP A 650 -15.08 16.98 23.59
CA ASP A 650 -15.20 15.76 22.78
C ASP A 650 -15.64 14.53 23.58
N SER A 651 -15.49 14.55 24.91
CA SER A 651 -15.99 13.48 25.78
C SER A 651 -17.53 13.46 25.86
N GLN A 652 -18.18 14.58 25.52
CA GLN A 652 -19.63 14.74 25.54
C GLN A 652 -20.27 14.32 24.21
N GLY A 653 -19.92 13.13 23.73
CA GLY A 653 -20.31 12.66 22.41
C GLY A 653 -21.82 12.53 22.17
N CYS A 654 -22.68 12.63 23.18
CA CYS A 654 -24.14 12.57 23.04
C CYS A 654 -24.84 13.92 23.26
N TYR A 655 -24.09 15.01 23.34
CA TYR A 655 -24.60 16.35 23.57
C TYR A 655 -25.76 16.73 22.63
N GLY A 656 -26.90 17.12 23.22
CA GLY A 656 -28.08 17.61 22.52
C GLY A 656 -29.07 16.54 22.01
N THR A 657 -28.77 15.24 22.14
CA THR A 657 -29.55 14.15 21.49
C THR A 657 -30.80 13.70 22.24
N VAL A 658 -31.06 14.21 23.45
CA VAL A 658 -32.29 13.89 24.22
C VAL A 658 -33.01 15.17 24.63
N THR A 659 -32.44 15.90 25.58
CA THR A 659 -32.73 17.29 25.91
C THR A 659 -31.37 17.94 26.01
N LYS A 660 -31.22 19.17 25.52
CA LYS A 660 -29.95 19.90 25.61
C LYS A 660 -29.45 19.86 27.06
N ASP A 661 -28.19 19.46 27.26
CA ASP A 661 -27.52 19.33 28.56
C ASP A 661 -28.02 18.22 29.50
N VAL A 662 -28.86 17.31 29.02
CA VAL A 662 -29.23 16.06 29.71
C VAL A 662 -28.44 14.91 29.08
N ASP A 663 -27.60 14.24 29.86
CA ASP A 663 -26.72 13.12 29.45
C ASP A 663 -25.71 13.44 28.33
N PRO A 664 -24.88 14.50 28.48
CA PRO A 664 -23.86 14.85 27.48
C PRO A 664 -22.84 13.72 27.27
N THR A 665 -22.52 12.98 28.34
CA THR A 665 -21.87 11.67 28.28
C THR A 665 -22.96 10.61 28.12
N CYS A 666 -22.96 9.92 26.98
CA CYS A 666 -23.97 8.92 26.61
C CYS A 666 -24.35 8.00 27.79
N GLY A 667 -25.64 7.66 27.96
CA GLY A 667 -26.06 6.95 29.17
C GLY A 667 -27.52 6.49 29.25
N ASN A 668 -28.42 7.11 28.51
CA ASN A 668 -29.85 6.75 28.45
C ASN A 668 -30.14 5.87 27.23
N GLY A 669 -31.30 5.22 27.14
CA GLY A 669 -31.71 4.43 25.97
C GLY A 669 -31.96 5.25 24.69
N ALA A 670 -32.09 6.58 24.79
CA ALA A 670 -32.38 7.47 23.66
C ALA A 670 -31.17 8.32 23.20
N THR A 671 -30.02 8.27 23.89
CA THR A 671 -28.85 9.07 23.48
C THR A 671 -28.24 8.54 22.18
N GLN A 672 -27.62 9.42 21.38
CA GLN A 672 -26.92 9.03 20.15
C GLN A 672 -25.52 9.59 20.17
N ARG A 673 -24.50 8.73 20.03
CA ARG A 673 -23.13 9.23 19.94
C ARG A 673 -22.93 9.92 18.58
N ARG A 674 -22.29 11.07 18.62
CA ARG A 674 -22.03 11.98 17.50
C ARG A 674 -20.53 12.17 17.23
N THR A 675 -19.66 11.65 18.11
CA THR A 675 -18.20 11.68 17.94
C THR A 675 -17.64 10.38 17.39
N HIS A 676 -16.66 10.50 16.51
CA HIS A 676 -15.84 9.41 15.99
C HIS A 676 -14.36 9.71 16.22
N TYR A 677 -13.59 8.67 16.56
CA TYR A 677 -12.15 8.76 16.84
C TYR A 677 -11.36 8.21 15.67
N LEU A 678 -10.37 8.98 15.23
CA LEU A 678 -9.36 8.58 14.26
C LEU A 678 -8.20 7.84 14.94
N SER A 679 -7.40 7.13 14.16
CA SER A 679 -6.29 6.30 14.66
C SER A 679 -5.13 7.11 15.24
N ASN A 680 -5.03 8.39 14.89
CA ASN A 680 -4.12 9.37 15.50
C ASN A 680 -4.68 10.01 16.79
N GLY A 681 -5.89 9.63 17.23
CA GLY A 681 -6.55 10.16 18.42
C GLY A 681 -7.43 11.39 18.18
N GLU A 682 -7.43 11.96 16.97
CA GLU A 682 -8.31 13.08 16.61
C GLU A 682 -9.78 12.68 16.65
N VAL A 683 -10.64 13.69 16.89
CA VAL A 683 -12.09 13.50 17.00
C VAL A 683 -12.79 14.28 15.92
N ILE A 684 -13.63 13.60 15.13
CA ILE A 684 -14.53 14.22 14.16
C ILE A 684 -15.98 14.08 14.64
N TRP A 685 -16.74 15.17 14.53
CA TRP A 685 -18.14 15.21 14.95
C TRP A 685 -19.08 15.03 13.77
N ASP A 686 -20.23 14.40 13.99
CA ASP A 686 -21.40 14.37 13.10
C ASP A 686 -21.16 13.81 11.69
N LEU A 687 -20.10 13.03 11.47
CA LEU A 687 -19.77 12.51 10.13
C LEU A 687 -20.84 11.56 9.59
N ALA A 688 -21.39 10.70 10.44
CA ALA A 688 -22.43 9.74 10.07
C ALA A 688 -23.85 10.32 10.05
N GLY A 689 -24.04 11.47 10.71
CA GLY A 689 -25.36 11.99 11.03
C GLY A 689 -25.32 13.28 11.83
N ASN A 690 -25.98 14.30 11.26
CA ASN A 690 -26.65 15.45 11.85
C ASN A 690 -27.27 16.18 10.65
N VAL A 691 -26.43 16.47 9.64
CA VAL A 691 -26.78 17.05 8.34
C VAL A 691 -26.04 16.25 7.25
N TRP A 692 -26.65 16.08 6.07
CA TRP A 692 -25.97 15.45 4.92
C TRP A 692 -24.77 16.28 4.47
N GLU A 693 -23.76 15.61 3.92
CA GLU A 693 -22.55 16.28 3.43
C GLU A 693 -22.43 16.09 1.91
N TRP A 694 -22.30 17.22 1.19
CA TRP A 694 -21.78 17.18 -0.17
C TRP A 694 -20.31 16.73 -0.16
N THR A 695 -19.95 15.81 -1.06
CA THR A 695 -18.55 15.62 -1.46
C THR A 695 -18.30 16.28 -2.81
N ASP A 696 -17.06 16.36 -3.29
CA ASP A 696 -16.74 16.99 -4.58
C ASP A 696 -17.05 16.14 -5.82
N ASP A 697 -17.48 14.90 -5.59
CA ASP A 697 -17.61 13.87 -6.60
C ASP A 697 -18.98 13.87 -7.26
N VAL A 698 -18.96 13.49 -8.53
CA VAL A 698 -20.16 13.32 -9.34
C VAL A 698 -20.07 12.04 -10.14
N VAL A 699 -21.23 11.46 -10.44
CA VAL A 699 -21.35 10.30 -11.32
C VAL A 699 -22.52 10.48 -12.26
N ARG A 700 -22.32 10.13 -13.53
CA ARG A 700 -23.38 10.09 -14.54
C ARG A 700 -24.41 9.03 -14.16
N GLY A 701 -25.71 9.33 -14.30
CA GLY A 701 -26.79 8.41 -13.94
C GLY A 701 -26.64 6.97 -14.45
N PRO A 702 -26.31 6.74 -15.74
CA PRO A 702 -26.06 5.40 -16.29
C PRO A 702 -24.85 4.68 -15.70
N ASN A 703 -23.94 5.39 -15.04
CA ASN A 703 -22.66 4.88 -14.53
C ASN A 703 -22.69 4.59 -13.02
N LYS A 704 -23.85 4.76 -12.38
CA LYS A 704 -24.03 4.53 -10.94
C LYS A 704 -24.06 3.04 -10.59
N PRO A 705 -23.80 2.71 -9.32
CA PRO A 705 -24.15 1.39 -8.79
C PRO A 705 -25.64 1.07 -8.99
N VAL A 706 -25.94 -0.17 -9.32
CA VAL A 706 -27.28 -0.68 -9.54
C VAL A 706 -27.66 -1.57 -8.36
N GLY A 707 -28.83 -1.31 -7.77
CA GLY A 707 -29.37 -2.14 -6.70
C GLY A 707 -30.31 -1.40 -5.75
N GLY A 708 -30.17 -0.07 -5.61
CA GLY A 708 -31.02 0.73 -4.72
C GLY A 708 -32.34 1.19 -5.33
N GLY A 709 -32.34 1.57 -6.61
CA GLY A 709 -33.50 2.20 -7.26
C GLY A 709 -34.09 3.35 -6.43
N THR A 710 -35.40 3.27 -6.15
CA THR A 710 -36.16 4.24 -5.33
C THR A 710 -36.26 3.85 -3.85
N SER A 711 -35.49 2.86 -3.40
CA SER A 711 -35.51 2.35 -2.02
C SER A 711 -34.09 2.30 -1.43
N TRP A 712 -34.01 2.27 -0.10
CA TRP A 712 -32.74 2.06 0.60
C TRP A 712 -32.39 0.57 0.62
N VAL A 713 -31.16 0.25 0.21
CA VAL A 713 -30.64 -1.11 0.24
C VAL A 713 -29.35 -1.20 1.02
N ASP A 714 -29.07 -2.36 1.57
CA ASP A 714 -27.78 -2.65 2.19
C ASP A 714 -26.72 -2.82 1.11
N TRP A 715 -25.47 -2.52 1.46
CA TRP A 715 -24.35 -2.61 0.54
C TRP A 715 -24.10 -4.02 0.00
N SER A 716 -24.56 -5.06 0.71
CA SER A 716 -24.56 -6.46 0.27
C SER A 716 -25.57 -6.75 -0.85
N SER A 717 -26.56 -5.88 -1.04
CA SER A 717 -27.60 -6.01 -2.07
C SER A 717 -27.24 -5.29 -3.38
N VAL A 718 -26.11 -4.59 -3.43
CA VAL A 718 -25.60 -3.94 -4.65
C VAL A 718 -24.74 -4.94 -5.40
N SER A 719 -25.20 -5.38 -6.57
CA SER A 719 -24.55 -6.41 -7.37
C SER A 719 -23.69 -5.85 -8.51
N ASP A 720 -23.92 -4.60 -8.89
CA ASP A 720 -23.20 -3.90 -9.97
C ASP A 720 -22.85 -2.50 -9.45
N TYR A 721 -21.58 -2.12 -9.55
CA TYR A 721 -21.06 -0.84 -9.06
C TYR A 721 -20.91 0.21 -10.17
N GLY A 722 -21.30 -0.12 -11.41
CA GLY A 722 -21.16 0.75 -12.56
C GLY A 722 -19.70 1.02 -12.88
N VAL A 723 -19.32 2.30 -13.02
CA VAL A 723 -17.91 2.70 -13.23
C VAL A 723 -17.15 2.90 -11.92
N LEU A 724 -17.81 2.74 -10.77
CA LEU A 724 -17.21 2.81 -9.45
C LEU A 724 -16.80 1.40 -9.01
N SER A 725 -15.82 1.29 -8.13
CA SER A 725 -15.41 0.00 -7.58
C SER A 725 -16.04 -0.29 -6.21
N TYR A 726 -16.00 -1.55 -5.82
CA TYR A 726 -16.48 -2.03 -4.52
C TYR A 726 -15.75 -1.36 -3.36
N ASP A 727 -14.43 -1.23 -3.45
CA ASP A 727 -13.60 -0.77 -2.34
C ASP A 727 -13.73 0.73 -2.06
N VAL A 728 -14.18 1.53 -3.03
CA VAL A 728 -14.31 2.99 -2.93
C VAL A 728 -15.65 3.50 -2.39
N LEU A 729 -16.60 2.61 -2.06
CA LEU A 729 -17.94 3.07 -1.65
C LEU A 729 -18.44 2.57 -0.28
N LYS A 730 -17.98 1.42 0.19
CA LYS A 730 -18.69 0.68 1.25
C LYS A 730 -17.81 0.14 2.39
N PRO A 731 -18.38 -0.43 3.47
CA PRO A 731 -17.62 -1.00 4.59
C PRO A 731 -16.74 -2.19 4.17
N SER A 732 -15.72 -2.52 4.99
CA SER A 732 -14.69 -3.51 4.57
C SER A 732 -15.21 -4.92 4.67
N ASP A 733 -16.09 -5.15 5.64
CA ASP A 733 -16.82 -6.38 5.78
C ASP A 733 -18.17 -6.26 5.07
N SER A 734 -18.33 -7.08 4.04
CA SER A 734 -19.55 -7.17 3.22
C SER A 734 -20.79 -7.63 3.99
N SER A 735 -20.61 -8.28 5.15
CA SER A 735 -21.69 -8.78 5.98
C SER A 735 -22.30 -7.70 6.87
N TRP A 736 -21.67 -6.53 7.01
CA TRP A 736 -22.20 -5.45 7.82
C TRP A 736 -23.35 -4.74 7.09
N ASP A 737 -24.54 -4.84 7.69
CA ASP A 737 -25.80 -4.35 7.16
C ASP A 737 -26.41 -3.28 8.08
N LEU A 738 -27.70 -2.96 7.89
CA LEU A 738 -28.47 -2.05 8.75
C LEU A 738 -28.38 -2.39 10.26
N ASN A 739 -28.15 -3.65 10.64
CA ASN A 739 -28.02 -4.07 12.02
C ASN A 739 -26.67 -3.66 12.63
N LYS A 740 -25.71 -3.22 11.82
CA LYS A 740 -24.43 -2.67 12.26
C LYS A 740 -24.36 -1.14 12.17
N ARG A 741 -25.40 -0.50 11.62
CA ARG A 741 -25.50 0.96 11.46
C ARG A 741 -24.31 1.59 10.71
N VAL A 742 -23.70 0.81 9.82
CA VAL A 742 -22.56 1.24 9.01
C VAL A 742 -22.95 2.21 7.90
N GLY A 743 -24.21 2.15 7.47
CA GLY A 743 -24.79 3.00 6.44
C GLY A 743 -25.33 2.21 5.24
N ARG A 744 -26.18 2.86 4.43
CA ARG A 744 -26.93 2.20 3.34
C ARG A 744 -26.82 2.98 2.03
N TYR A 745 -27.22 2.35 0.92
CA TYR A 745 -27.16 2.93 -0.42
C TYR A 745 -28.54 3.34 -0.93
N TYR A 746 -28.63 4.53 -1.54
CA TYR A 746 -29.80 5.02 -2.26
C TYR A 746 -29.40 5.51 -3.66
N GLN A 747 -29.78 4.76 -4.68
CA GLN A 747 -29.41 5.02 -6.08
C GLN A 747 -30.06 6.29 -6.66
N GLY A 748 -31.34 6.49 -6.38
CA GLY A 748 -32.12 7.58 -6.98
C GLY A 748 -32.36 7.39 -8.48
N GLY A 749 -32.48 8.49 -9.22
CA GLY A 749 -32.75 8.46 -10.66
C GLY A 749 -31.55 8.00 -11.49
N SER A 750 -31.80 7.49 -12.70
CA SER A 750 -30.77 6.98 -13.64
C SER A 750 -30.67 7.78 -14.94
N SER A 751 -31.27 8.98 -14.98
CA SER A 751 -31.22 9.87 -16.14
C SER A 751 -29.77 10.20 -16.54
N ASN A 752 -29.51 10.44 -17.83
CA ASN A 752 -28.18 10.78 -18.35
C ASN A 752 -27.74 12.22 -18.01
N ILE A 753 -27.61 12.48 -16.71
CA ILE A 753 -27.15 13.72 -16.08
C ILE A 753 -26.20 13.37 -14.94
N ASP A 754 -25.49 14.38 -14.42
CA ASP A 754 -24.59 14.22 -13.29
C ASP A 754 -25.36 14.24 -11.97
N TYR A 755 -25.01 13.31 -11.08
CA TYR A 755 -25.51 13.24 -9.72
C TYR A 755 -24.35 13.40 -8.75
N ALA A 756 -24.56 14.22 -7.74
CA ALA A 756 -23.57 14.51 -6.72
C ALA A 756 -23.64 13.49 -5.58
N PHE A 757 -22.48 13.21 -4.99
CA PHE A 757 -22.36 12.30 -3.87
C PHE A 757 -22.82 12.98 -2.58
N LEU A 758 -23.80 12.37 -1.92
CA LEU A 758 -24.22 12.74 -0.57
C LEU A 758 -23.82 11.64 0.40
N ARG A 759 -22.97 12.00 1.35
CA ARG A 759 -22.44 11.06 2.35
C ARG A 759 -22.95 11.39 3.76
N GLY A 760 -22.87 10.41 4.64
CA GLY A 760 -23.40 10.50 6.00
C GLY A 760 -24.93 10.42 6.00
N ALA A 761 -25.60 11.26 6.78
CA ALA A 761 -27.05 11.36 6.80
C ALA A 761 -27.51 12.62 7.56
N ASN A 762 -28.82 12.87 7.61
CA ASN A 762 -29.38 13.90 8.49
C ASN A 762 -30.11 13.30 9.70
N TRP A 763 -30.52 14.21 10.60
CA TRP A 763 -31.27 13.95 11.83
C TRP A 763 -32.50 13.04 11.71
N ASN A 764 -33.08 12.78 10.55
CA ASN A 764 -34.29 11.97 10.36
C ASN A 764 -34.10 10.66 9.58
N ASN A 765 -32.86 10.27 9.26
CA ASN A 765 -32.61 9.13 8.37
C ASN A 765 -32.65 7.75 9.05
N GLY A 766 -32.77 7.70 10.38
CA GLY A 766 -32.92 6.50 11.19
C GLY A 766 -31.81 5.47 10.92
N SER A 767 -32.20 4.23 10.68
CA SER A 767 -31.27 3.11 10.38
C SER A 767 -30.56 3.20 9.03
N ASN A 768 -30.90 4.18 8.20
CA ASN A 768 -30.18 4.41 6.96
C ASN A 768 -28.94 5.29 7.15
N ALA A 769 -28.76 5.91 8.33
CA ALA A 769 -27.58 6.70 8.66
C ALA A 769 -26.36 5.83 8.95
N GLY A 770 -25.17 6.37 8.70
CA GLY A 770 -23.89 5.70 8.87
C GLY A 770 -22.77 6.38 8.07
N VAL A 771 -21.51 6.13 8.47
CA VAL A 771 -20.35 6.75 7.81
C VAL A 771 -20.16 6.28 6.36
N PHE A 772 -20.71 5.11 6.00
CA PHE A 772 -20.70 4.59 4.63
C PHE A 772 -21.99 4.88 3.86
N THR A 773 -22.93 5.62 4.41
CA THR A 773 -24.17 5.92 3.68
C THR A 773 -23.87 6.75 2.44
N LEU A 774 -24.49 6.40 1.31
CA LEU A 774 -24.37 7.12 0.04
C LEU A 774 -25.74 7.30 -0.60
N SER A 775 -26.09 8.54 -0.92
CA SER A 775 -27.27 8.88 -1.70
C SER A 775 -26.89 9.58 -3.00
N LEU A 776 -27.39 9.08 -4.13
CA LEU A 776 -27.12 9.62 -5.47
C LEU A 776 -28.39 10.16 -6.13
N ASN A 777 -29.25 10.83 -5.37
CA ASN A 777 -30.56 11.29 -5.83
C ASN A 777 -30.65 12.79 -6.19
N ASN A 778 -29.57 13.55 -6.00
CA ASN A 778 -29.54 14.99 -6.27
C ASN A 778 -28.48 15.34 -7.31
N THR A 779 -28.77 16.38 -8.10
CA THR A 779 -27.81 16.96 -9.04
C THR A 779 -26.88 17.95 -8.31
N PRO A 780 -25.67 18.22 -8.83
CA PRO A 780 -24.72 19.18 -8.26
C PRO A 780 -25.30 20.56 -7.94
N GLY A 781 -26.23 21.04 -8.77
CA GLY A 781 -26.85 22.36 -8.63
C GLY A 781 -28.00 22.44 -7.63
N ASN A 782 -28.35 21.34 -6.92
CA ASN A 782 -29.48 21.37 -5.99
C ASN A 782 -29.13 22.10 -4.69
N SER A 783 -29.70 23.29 -4.48
CA SER A 783 -29.58 24.08 -3.26
C SER A 783 -30.87 24.15 -2.42
N GLY A 784 -31.92 23.40 -2.78
CA GLY A 784 -33.25 23.55 -2.16
C GLY A 784 -33.42 22.87 -0.79
N ARG A 785 -32.41 22.14 -0.31
CA ARG A 785 -32.54 21.22 0.83
C ARG A 785 -32.02 21.85 2.12
N SER A 786 -32.85 21.89 3.17
CA SER A 786 -32.51 22.46 4.49
C SER A 786 -31.58 21.59 5.34
N ASN A 787 -31.23 20.41 4.85
CA ASN A 787 -30.54 19.35 5.58
C ASN A 787 -29.32 18.81 4.82
N ILE A 788 -28.82 19.56 3.84
CA ILE A 788 -27.58 19.25 3.12
C ILE A 788 -26.61 20.41 3.28
N GLY A 789 -25.48 20.13 3.89
CA GLY A 789 -24.33 21.00 4.08
C GLY A 789 -23.07 20.41 3.43
N PHE A 790 -21.92 20.75 3.99
CA PHE A 790 -20.63 20.33 3.47
C PHE A 790 -19.50 20.45 4.51
N ARG A 791 -18.35 19.88 4.15
CA ARG A 791 -17.06 20.07 4.83
C ARG A 791 -15.98 20.39 3.82
N CYS A 792 -15.04 21.22 4.22
CA CYS A 792 -13.83 21.46 3.46
C CYS A 792 -12.69 20.56 3.96
N ALA A 793 -11.79 20.21 3.05
CA ALA A 793 -10.51 19.58 3.30
C ALA A 793 -9.38 20.40 2.67
N VAL A 794 -8.15 20.15 3.12
CA VAL A 794 -6.95 20.77 2.55
C VAL A 794 -5.78 19.82 2.68
N SER A 795 -4.99 19.71 1.61
CA SER A 795 -3.73 18.99 1.65
C SER A 795 -2.61 19.88 2.22
N PRO A 796 -1.79 19.37 3.15
CA PRO A 796 -0.66 20.03 3.82
C PRO A 796 0.35 20.68 2.88
#